data_AF-A0A8U0Q5L4-F1
#
_entry.id   AF-A0A8U0Q5L4-F1
#
_cell.length_a   1.000
_cell.length_b   1.000
_cell.length_c   1.000
_cell.angle_alpha   90.00
_cell.angle_beta   90.00
_cell.angle_gamma   90.00
#
_symmetry.space_group_name_H-M   'P 1'
#
loop_
_entity.id
_entity.type
_entity.pdbx_description
1 polymer ?
#
loop_
_entity_poly.entity_id
_entity_poly.type
_entity_poly.pdbx_seq_one_letter_code
_entity_poly.pdbx_strand_id
1 'polypeptide(L)'
;MSSRKGKSAPVQRSRSLSPASSVESGRGVEKRIHDLEELLRLKTDENEELRRAHEKRHERLRLVQTNYRTVKDQLREVEDAQGLPRGRAQQRAEPWQLRQENSDAVWNELAYFKHLNKKLTTQKTNLEEELDVLRVQAAMDRATVQELRLCLQNEQQELLHKVAADPKVKNSTPKKPSAERVEQSLKKIEQLERRTVSMEQETERLREDNQDLQEANTALTQDKEHLQGSLARLRTQGAARDEAAHAQALAQEERHRAKALALETQLEGARREAGRTRQQLLRLRQELGILRAARDFNRSQRQPKANMLTGLAAAATAGGGISGGALANSKVKFKTGMRPRGPARLHRHRAVGPNQAIGGGGRSPARDDWEDISADSGEEYSDSLDSHPVKSHRYAAASEQPAEEFSRTQPDVPNHGYKQREPGEEGGKRRSERKRRKAQRCGCCAPASLRGRVLALQRHLAVLQTARRDAQRSSQELRDANEKITSQLVQRLNVSKQLSQKLTSDLAGVEQQKKVLEMELEQWRQIHRTNTPQQLPSTAPQPLETPSPPVLKALEAEVKQLHTKLKSSKAEVTRHTSANKALRAQLLEREEKLRELQEKVIHTERDVHMKRQLVEDVKTRMKFLLETERTHRGLVEELEKKVKTLTEEATNRKAFIDSLKRRLSVATKEKSQYETTCQDLKEGLDKKEQCVEALQARVRASERAQAELEQTASRQMEGLTQQSTVALEALHRRLGLAHTQLDQLQAFIKALASETLREVQDAKSQLRKNRKMAEKKKAVGAGGLSKQSMVKAQSIAASILNMTEMDLAEMLDTDEEEEDVAADSRRDQEWLDQVMKVLQQEIPSAALLMEVLCVKMKERKVLTEALAELTTPVSEIA
;
A
#
# COMPACT_ATOMS: atom_id res chain seq x y z
N MET A 1 -53.09 88.61 12.65
CA MET A 1 -53.37 89.95 12.09
C MET A 1 -53.67 89.82 10.61
N SER A 2 -54.70 90.54 10.18
CA SER A 2 -55.11 90.92 8.81
C SER A 2 -55.33 89.86 7.73
N SER A 3 -56.61 89.60 7.51
CA SER A 3 -57.23 89.17 6.26
C SER A 3 -57.30 90.29 5.20
N ARG A 4 -57.23 89.94 3.92
CA ARG A 4 -57.99 90.51 2.77
C ARG A 4 -57.71 89.68 1.52
N LYS A 5 -58.59 88.76 1.10
CA LYS A 5 -59.72 88.91 0.15
C LYS A 5 -59.33 89.45 -1.24
N GLY A 6 -59.36 88.54 -2.22
CA GLY A 6 -59.60 88.79 -3.65
C GLY A 6 -60.42 87.63 -4.22
N LYS A 7 -61.57 87.93 -4.84
CA LYS A 7 -62.64 87.01 -5.25
C LYS A 7 -62.42 86.46 -6.66
N SER A 8 -62.78 85.20 -6.92
CA SER A 8 -63.65 84.77 -8.03
C SER A 8 -63.86 83.24 -8.02
N ALA A 9 -65.12 82.79 -8.06
CA ALA A 9 -65.52 81.39 -8.33
C ALA A 9 -65.81 81.20 -9.84
N PRO A 10 -66.30 80.03 -10.30
CA PRO A 10 -65.66 78.71 -10.32
C PRO A 10 -65.54 78.18 -11.77
N VAL A 11 -64.52 77.38 -12.09
CA VAL A 11 -64.49 76.63 -13.36
C VAL A 11 -64.30 75.16 -13.05
N GLN A 12 -65.32 74.38 -13.41
CA GLN A 12 -65.28 72.93 -13.44
C GLN A 12 -64.11 72.44 -14.31
N ARG A 13 -63.32 71.49 -13.81
CA ARG A 13 -62.87 70.31 -14.57
C ARG A 13 -62.07 69.32 -13.70
N SER A 14 -62.54 68.08 -13.76
CA SER A 14 -61.78 66.84 -13.60
C SER A 14 -61.34 66.49 -12.17
N ARG A 15 -62.14 65.69 -11.43
CA ARG A 15 -62.13 64.21 -11.47
C ARG A 15 -60.73 63.63 -11.26
N SER A 16 -60.29 63.55 -10.02
CA SER A 16 -59.28 62.59 -9.58
C SER A 16 -59.90 61.18 -9.61
N LEU A 17 -59.64 60.46 -10.71
CA LEU A 17 -59.78 59.01 -10.77
C LEU A 17 -58.38 58.42 -10.55
N SER A 18 -58.04 58.16 -9.29
CA SER A 18 -56.97 57.21 -8.98
C SER A 18 -57.52 55.80 -9.24
N PRO A 19 -56.91 54.98 -10.11
CA PRO A 19 -57.29 53.57 -10.22
C PRO A 19 -56.74 52.83 -9.00
N ALA A 20 -57.64 52.24 -8.22
CA ALA A 20 -57.31 51.22 -7.24
C ALA A 20 -56.93 49.92 -7.99
N SER A 21 -55.67 49.82 -8.41
CA SER A 21 -55.05 48.57 -8.87
C SER A 21 -53.59 48.52 -8.43
N SER A 22 -53.35 48.58 -7.12
CA SER A 22 -51.99 48.48 -6.56
C SER A 22 -52.01 47.64 -5.29
N VAL A 23 -52.19 46.33 -5.48
CA VAL A 23 -51.84 45.31 -4.47
C VAL A 23 -51.07 44.15 -5.13
N GLU A 24 -51.24 43.90 -6.43
CA GLU A 24 -50.45 42.89 -7.16
C GLU A 24 -49.12 43.41 -7.73
N SER A 25 -49.03 44.70 -8.07
CA SER A 25 -47.77 45.29 -8.59
C SER A 25 -46.70 45.46 -7.48
N GLY A 26 -47.11 45.68 -6.24
CA GLY A 26 -46.21 45.78 -5.08
C GLY A 26 -45.44 44.49 -4.78
N ARG A 27 -46.10 43.31 -4.88
CA ARG A 27 -45.45 42.01 -4.61
C ARG A 27 -44.36 41.65 -5.62
N GLY A 28 -44.46 42.12 -6.87
CA GLY A 28 -43.43 41.90 -7.88
C GLY A 28 -42.18 42.76 -7.62
N VAL A 29 -42.39 44.02 -7.21
CA VAL A 29 -41.32 44.95 -6.86
C VAL A 29 -40.64 44.54 -5.55
N GLU A 30 -41.39 44.10 -4.54
CA GLU A 30 -40.86 43.59 -3.26
C GLU A 30 -39.99 42.35 -3.47
N LYS A 31 -40.42 41.40 -4.32
CA LYS A 31 -39.60 40.23 -4.69
C LYS A 31 -38.32 40.65 -5.39
N ARG A 32 -38.40 41.58 -6.34
CA ARG A 32 -37.22 42.09 -7.06
C ARG A 32 -36.23 42.79 -6.14
N ILE A 33 -36.71 43.55 -5.16
CA ILE A 33 -35.87 44.18 -4.13
C ILE A 33 -35.17 43.10 -3.30
N HIS A 34 -35.91 42.09 -2.83
CA HIS A 34 -35.35 40.98 -2.06
C HIS A 34 -34.28 40.20 -2.85
N ASP A 35 -34.51 39.93 -4.13
CA ASP A 35 -33.54 39.21 -4.96
C ASP A 35 -32.28 40.03 -5.23
N LEU A 36 -32.39 41.36 -5.34
CA LEU A 36 -31.26 42.29 -5.46
C LEU A 36 -30.49 42.42 -4.14
N GLU A 37 -31.17 42.41 -3.00
CA GLU A 37 -30.55 42.36 -1.67
C GLU A 37 -29.79 41.04 -1.46
N GLU A 38 -30.35 39.91 -1.90
CA GLU A 38 -29.68 38.61 -1.88
C GLU A 38 -28.44 38.61 -2.77
N LEU A 39 -28.52 39.18 -3.98
CA LEU A 39 -27.36 39.33 -4.86
C LEU A 39 -26.28 40.23 -4.23
N LEU A 40 -26.67 41.35 -3.62
CA LEU A 40 -25.74 42.25 -2.92
C LEU A 40 -25.03 41.53 -1.76
N ARG A 41 -25.76 40.71 -1.00
CA ARG A 41 -25.19 39.88 0.07
C ARG A 41 -24.17 38.89 -0.50
N LEU A 42 -24.51 38.16 -1.57
CA LEU A 42 -23.59 37.21 -2.21
C LEU A 42 -22.33 37.89 -2.77
N LYS A 43 -22.46 39.10 -3.34
CA LYS A 43 -21.31 39.91 -3.77
C LYS A 43 -20.47 40.43 -2.61
N THR A 44 -21.08 40.67 -1.47
CA THR A 44 -20.37 41.02 -0.23
C THR A 44 -19.58 39.82 0.27
N ASP A 45 -20.20 38.63 0.31
CA ASP A 45 -19.57 37.36 0.69
C ASP A 45 -18.40 36.98 -0.24
N GLU A 46 -18.55 37.20 -1.56
CA GLU A 46 -17.48 37.02 -2.56
C GLU A 46 -16.25 37.88 -2.21
N ASN A 47 -16.47 39.16 -1.92
CA ASN A 47 -15.42 40.09 -1.54
C ASN A 47 -14.80 39.74 -0.18
N GLU A 48 -15.59 39.28 0.78
CA GLU A 48 -15.08 38.80 2.07
C GLU A 48 -14.20 37.56 1.92
N GLU A 49 -14.60 36.59 1.11
CA GLU A 49 -13.81 35.38 0.89
C GLU A 49 -12.51 35.68 0.14
N LEU A 50 -12.54 36.62 -0.82
CA LEU A 50 -11.33 37.16 -1.45
C LEU A 50 -10.38 37.81 -0.43
N ARG A 51 -10.90 38.63 0.49
CA ARG A 51 -10.08 39.23 1.56
C ARG A 51 -9.49 38.17 2.49
N ARG A 52 -10.29 37.18 2.91
CA ARG A 52 -9.83 36.06 3.76
C ARG A 52 -8.76 35.22 3.07
N ALA A 53 -8.92 34.94 1.77
CA ALA A 53 -7.91 34.22 0.99
C ALA A 53 -6.59 35.00 0.90
N HIS A 54 -6.67 36.31 0.67
CA HIS A 54 -5.51 37.19 0.67
C HIS A 54 -4.82 37.27 2.04
N GLU A 55 -5.60 37.38 3.12
CA GLU A 55 -5.09 37.43 4.48
C GLU A 55 -4.37 36.13 4.86
N LYS A 56 -4.96 34.96 4.57
CA LYS A 56 -4.32 33.65 4.77
C LYS A 56 -3.01 33.53 3.97
N ARG A 57 -3.00 33.98 2.72
CA ARG A 57 -1.77 33.99 1.89
C ARG A 57 -0.70 34.90 2.49
N HIS A 58 -1.11 36.06 3.02
CA HIS A 58 -0.22 36.99 3.69
C HIS A 58 0.33 36.41 5.01
N GLU A 59 -0.49 35.73 5.81
CA GLU A 59 -0.06 35.02 7.02
C GLU A 59 0.95 33.91 6.72
N ARG A 60 0.70 33.09 5.70
CA ARG A 60 1.66 32.06 5.25
C ARG A 60 2.98 32.68 4.83
N LEU A 61 2.95 33.77 4.06
CA LEU A 61 4.16 34.49 3.66
C LEU A 61 4.90 35.06 4.88
N ARG A 62 4.18 35.67 5.81
CA ARG A 62 4.76 36.21 7.05
C ARG A 62 5.44 35.11 7.85
N LEU A 63 4.81 33.94 8.01
CA LEU A 63 5.37 32.78 8.70
C LEU A 63 6.65 32.26 8.03
N VAL A 64 6.67 32.17 6.70
CA VAL A 64 7.87 31.78 5.95
C VAL A 64 9.00 32.81 6.16
N GLN A 65 8.68 34.10 6.11
CA GLN A 65 9.66 35.16 6.35
C GLN A 65 10.20 35.16 7.79
N THR A 66 9.36 34.93 8.80
CA THR A 66 9.80 34.81 10.20
C THR A 66 10.67 33.58 10.37
N ASN A 67 10.28 32.43 9.82
CA ASN A 67 11.08 31.20 9.89
C ASN A 67 12.44 31.37 9.20
N TYR A 68 12.47 32.05 8.05
CA TYR A 68 13.72 32.37 7.36
C TYR A 68 14.62 33.29 8.19
N ARG A 69 14.06 34.31 8.84
CA ARG A 69 14.81 35.18 9.76
C ARG A 69 15.37 34.37 10.94
N THR A 70 14.54 33.57 11.60
CA THR A 70 14.98 32.71 12.71
C THR A 70 16.09 31.75 12.31
N VAL A 71 15.98 31.08 11.16
CA VAL A 71 17.04 30.18 10.66
C VAL A 71 18.31 30.96 10.31
N LYS A 72 18.18 32.16 9.74
CA LYS A 72 19.32 33.04 9.43
C LYS A 72 20.01 33.53 10.69
N ASP A 73 19.25 33.89 11.72
CA ASP A 73 19.78 34.34 13.01
C ASP A 73 20.44 33.18 13.75
N GLN A 74 19.84 31.98 13.74
CA GLN A 74 20.47 30.75 14.25
C GLN A 74 21.75 30.40 13.50
N LEU A 75 21.78 30.58 12.17
CA LEU A 75 22.99 30.34 11.38
C LEU A 75 24.09 31.34 11.76
N ARG A 76 23.74 32.62 11.94
CA ARG A 76 24.67 33.65 12.45
C ARG A 76 25.18 33.32 13.85
N GLU A 77 24.31 32.93 14.77
CA GLU A 77 24.71 32.52 16.12
C GLU A 77 25.67 31.31 16.10
N VAL A 78 25.44 30.35 15.20
CA VAL A 78 26.33 29.20 15.02
C VAL A 78 27.66 29.60 14.36
N GLU A 79 27.64 30.53 13.40
CA GLU A 79 28.84 31.09 12.75
C GLU A 79 29.66 31.94 13.76
N ASP A 80 29.00 32.75 14.57
CA ASP A 80 29.60 33.56 15.64
C ASP A 80 30.17 32.67 16.76
N ALA A 81 29.47 31.58 17.11
CA ALA A 81 29.99 30.55 18.02
C ALA A 81 31.17 29.75 17.44
N GLN A 82 31.31 29.70 16.11
CA GLN A 82 32.45 29.08 15.40
C GLN A 82 33.68 30.00 15.27
N GLY A 83 33.64 31.23 15.78
CA GLY A 83 34.77 32.17 15.84
C GLY A 83 35.95 31.76 16.75
N LEU A 84 35.92 30.58 17.38
CA LEU A 84 37.05 29.97 18.10
C LEU A 84 37.87 29.06 17.15
N PRO A 85 39.20 28.92 17.37
CA PRO A 85 40.11 28.41 16.35
C PRO A 85 39.67 27.03 15.88
N ARG A 86 39.63 26.90 14.55
CA ARG A 86 39.29 25.72 13.75
C ARG A 86 40.04 24.47 14.26
N GLY A 87 39.48 23.81 15.26
CA GLY A 87 40.15 22.71 15.96
C GLY A 87 39.25 21.73 16.70
N ARG A 88 37.93 21.96 16.75
CA ARG A 88 36.98 20.94 17.20
C ARG A 88 35.85 20.83 16.20
N ALA A 89 36.07 19.98 15.20
CA ALA A 89 34.94 19.26 14.65
C ALA A 89 34.19 18.67 15.84
N GLN A 90 32.87 18.93 15.93
CA GLN A 90 31.99 18.13 16.79
C GLN A 90 32.45 16.68 16.62
N GLN A 91 32.85 16.03 17.73
CA GLN A 91 33.42 14.69 17.70
C GLN A 91 32.51 13.82 16.83
N ARG A 92 32.94 13.58 15.60
CA ARG A 92 32.29 12.63 14.73
C ARG A 92 32.41 11.33 15.50
N ALA A 93 31.28 10.68 15.76
CA ALA A 93 31.27 9.37 16.40
C ALA A 93 32.37 8.53 15.74
N GLU A 94 33.25 7.98 16.57
CA GLU A 94 34.49 7.38 16.10
C GLU A 94 34.16 6.28 15.08
N PRO A 95 34.94 6.08 14.01
CA PRO A 95 34.57 5.17 12.92
C PRO A 95 34.30 3.74 13.34
N TRP A 96 34.66 3.32 14.56
CA TRP A 96 34.31 2.03 15.15
C TRP A 96 32.97 2.02 15.90
N GLN A 97 32.50 3.16 16.42
CA GLN A 97 31.20 3.30 17.08
C GLN A 97 30.04 3.24 16.07
N LEU A 98 30.30 3.66 14.82
CA LEU A 98 29.36 3.57 13.69
C LEU A 98 29.41 2.22 12.95
N ARG A 99 30.24 1.24 13.37
CA ARG A 99 30.34 -0.07 12.71
C ARG A 99 29.17 -1.02 13.00
N GLN A 100 28.37 -0.74 14.04
CA GLN A 100 27.19 -1.54 14.37
C GLN A 100 25.93 -1.08 13.64
N GLU A 101 25.90 0.15 13.14
CA GLU A 101 24.75 0.70 12.42
C GLU A 101 25.15 0.88 10.96
N ASN A 102 24.28 0.52 10.02
CA ASN A 102 24.50 0.81 8.60
C ASN A 102 24.41 2.34 8.41
N SER A 103 25.51 3.07 8.65
CA SER A 103 25.55 4.53 8.57
C SER A 103 24.96 5.04 7.26
N ASP A 104 25.27 4.37 6.17
CA ASP A 104 24.79 4.74 4.83
C ASP A 104 23.29 4.49 4.68
N ALA A 105 22.74 3.45 5.32
CA ALA A 105 21.30 3.20 5.34
C ALA A 105 20.58 4.30 6.15
N VAL A 106 21.10 4.69 7.32
CA VAL A 106 20.52 5.77 8.13
C VAL A 106 20.59 7.11 7.40
N TRP A 107 21.69 7.40 6.70
CA TRP A 107 21.81 8.61 5.87
C TRP A 107 20.85 8.58 4.67
N ASN A 108 20.68 7.41 4.04
CA ASN A 108 19.73 7.23 2.94
C ASN A 108 18.28 7.39 3.43
N GLU A 109 17.93 6.83 4.59
CA GLU A 109 16.62 7.01 5.22
C GLU A 109 16.39 8.46 5.63
N LEU A 110 17.37 9.13 6.24
CA LEU A 110 17.28 10.54 6.59
C LEU A 110 17.15 11.43 5.34
N ALA A 111 17.90 11.14 4.27
CA ALA A 111 17.78 11.83 2.99
C ALA A 111 16.41 11.60 2.36
N TYR A 112 15.90 10.37 2.41
CA TYR A 112 14.56 10.00 1.98
C TYR A 112 13.49 10.77 2.76
N PHE A 113 13.56 10.78 4.09
CA PHE A 113 12.61 11.52 4.93
C PHE A 113 12.73 13.03 4.76
N LYS A 114 13.93 13.59 4.56
CA LYS A 114 14.11 15.00 4.21
C LYS A 114 13.47 15.34 2.86
N HIS A 115 13.67 14.48 1.86
CA HIS A 115 13.05 14.65 0.54
C HIS A 115 11.53 14.54 0.62
N LEU A 116 11.03 13.53 1.34
CA LEU A 116 9.61 13.31 1.56
C LEU A 116 8.96 14.47 2.32
N ASN A 117 9.60 14.95 3.39
CA ASN A 117 9.10 16.10 4.15
C ASN A 117 9.11 17.37 3.31
N LYS A 118 10.17 17.62 2.51
CA LYS A 118 10.18 18.71 1.53
C LYS A 118 9.02 18.59 0.55
N LYS A 119 8.80 17.40 -0.01
CA LYS A 119 7.68 17.14 -0.94
C LYS A 119 6.33 17.36 -0.26
N LEU A 120 6.13 16.87 0.96
CA LEU A 120 4.90 17.04 1.73
C LEU A 120 4.64 18.49 2.09
N THR A 121 5.66 19.25 2.50
CA THR A 121 5.52 20.70 2.76
C THR A 121 5.13 21.46 1.51
N THR A 122 5.74 21.17 0.35
CA THR A 122 5.33 21.78 -0.93
C THR A 122 3.92 21.40 -1.34
N GLN A 123 3.51 20.14 -1.12
CA GLN A 123 2.15 19.70 -1.43
C GLN A 123 1.13 20.35 -0.49
N LYS A 124 1.44 20.47 0.80
CA LYS A 124 0.59 21.14 1.79
C LYS A 124 0.35 22.60 1.40
N THR A 125 1.39 23.36 1.06
CA THR A 125 1.23 24.76 0.65
C THR A 125 0.43 24.89 -0.64
N ASN A 126 0.64 24.00 -1.62
CA ASN A 126 -0.12 24.00 -2.87
C ASN A 126 -1.59 23.68 -2.64
N LEU A 127 -1.91 22.68 -1.82
CA LEU A 127 -3.29 22.32 -1.48
C LEU A 127 -3.99 23.45 -0.70
N GLU A 128 -3.29 24.14 0.20
CA GLU A 128 -3.83 25.31 0.89
C GLU A 128 -4.15 26.45 -0.08
N GLU A 129 -3.32 26.69 -1.09
CA GLU A 129 -3.59 27.68 -2.15
C GLU A 129 -4.76 27.25 -3.05
N GLU A 130 -4.82 25.99 -3.47
CA GLU A 130 -5.94 25.45 -4.25
C GLU A 130 -7.26 25.55 -3.48
N LEU A 131 -7.26 25.26 -2.17
CA LEU A 131 -8.45 25.40 -1.33
C LEU A 131 -8.92 26.85 -1.20
N ASP A 132 -8.00 27.81 -1.03
CA ASP A 132 -8.35 29.22 -0.97
C ASP A 132 -8.92 29.71 -2.32
N VAL A 133 -8.35 29.28 -3.45
CA VAL A 133 -8.86 29.58 -4.80
C VAL A 133 -10.24 28.97 -5.03
N LEU A 134 -10.45 27.70 -4.64
CA LEU A 134 -11.74 27.03 -4.80
C LEU A 134 -12.83 27.67 -3.94
N ARG A 135 -12.51 28.18 -2.74
CA ARG A 135 -13.47 28.90 -1.89
C ARG A 135 -13.91 30.21 -2.51
N VAL A 136 -12.96 30.98 -3.07
CA VAL A 136 -13.23 32.21 -3.81
C VAL A 136 -14.08 31.91 -5.05
N GLN A 137 -13.69 30.91 -5.84
CA GLN A 137 -14.41 30.49 -7.04
C GLN A 137 -15.84 30.07 -6.70
N ALA A 138 -16.04 29.28 -5.64
CA ALA A 138 -17.37 28.87 -5.21
C ALA A 138 -18.24 30.06 -4.74
N ALA A 139 -17.66 31.07 -4.08
CA ALA A 139 -18.38 32.28 -3.70
C ALA A 139 -18.77 33.11 -4.93
N MET A 140 -17.84 33.26 -5.88
CA MET A 140 -18.08 33.93 -7.17
C MET A 140 -19.14 33.20 -8.00
N ASP A 141 -19.09 31.87 -8.08
CA ASP A 141 -20.07 31.05 -8.80
C ASP A 141 -21.47 31.18 -8.18
N ARG A 142 -21.58 31.24 -6.85
CA ARG A 142 -22.87 31.50 -6.18
C ARG A 142 -23.44 32.87 -6.57
N ALA A 143 -22.59 33.90 -6.64
CA ALA A 143 -23.03 35.25 -7.04
C ALA A 143 -23.43 35.30 -8.52
N THR A 144 -22.62 34.73 -9.43
CA THR A 144 -22.91 34.71 -10.87
C THR A 144 -24.16 33.89 -11.21
N VAL A 145 -24.38 32.76 -10.52
CA VAL A 145 -25.62 32.00 -10.65
C VAL A 145 -26.83 32.84 -10.25
N GLN A 146 -26.73 33.64 -9.19
CA GLN A 146 -27.82 34.53 -8.79
C GLN A 146 -28.05 35.67 -9.80
N GLU A 147 -26.98 36.25 -10.37
CA GLU A 147 -27.08 37.23 -11.47
C GLU A 147 -27.81 36.64 -12.69
N LEU A 148 -27.42 35.44 -13.11
CA LEU A 148 -28.04 34.75 -14.24
C LEU A 148 -29.51 34.41 -13.96
N ARG A 149 -29.84 33.98 -12.74
CA ARG A 149 -31.25 33.78 -12.32
C ARG A 149 -32.05 35.06 -12.46
N LEU A 150 -31.50 36.21 -12.05
CA LEU A 150 -32.16 37.49 -12.16
C LEU A 150 -32.33 37.96 -13.61
N CYS A 151 -31.35 37.70 -14.48
CA CYS A 151 -31.45 37.97 -15.91
C CYS A 151 -32.55 37.13 -16.55
N LEU A 152 -32.58 35.81 -16.29
CA LEU A 152 -33.61 34.92 -16.82
C LEU A 152 -35.01 35.30 -16.32
N GLN A 153 -35.16 35.68 -15.06
CA GLN A 153 -36.43 36.18 -14.52
C GLN A 153 -36.87 37.49 -15.19
N ASN A 154 -35.94 38.41 -15.47
CA ASN A 154 -36.23 39.64 -16.20
C ASN A 154 -36.71 39.34 -17.63
N GLU A 155 -36.02 38.46 -18.34
CA GLU A 155 -36.43 38.04 -19.69
C GLU A 155 -37.82 37.40 -19.69
N GLN A 156 -38.12 36.56 -18.70
CA GLN A 156 -39.46 35.98 -18.51
C GLN A 156 -40.52 37.06 -18.26
N GLN A 157 -40.26 38.04 -17.41
CA GLN A 157 -41.18 39.15 -17.14
C GLN A 157 -41.38 40.03 -18.38
N GLU A 158 -40.33 40.31 -19.15
CA GLU A 158 -40.42 41.04 -20.41
C GLU A 158 -41.24 40.30 -21.47
N LEU A 159 -41.07 38.98 -21.57
CA LEU A 159 -41.87 38.14 -22.47
C LEU A 159 -43.34 38.12 -22.05
N LEU A 160 -43.63 38.02 -20.75
CA LEU A 160 -44.99 38.10 -20.22
C LEU A 160 -45.62 39.49 -20.48
N HIS A 161 -44.86 40.57 -20.34
CA HIS A 161 -45.31 41.91 -20.70
C HIS A 161 -45.56 42.07 -22.20
N LYS A 162 -44.71 41.49 -23.07
CA LYS A 162 -44.91 41.50 -24.53
C LYS A 162 -46.19 40.74 -24.94
N VAL A 163 -46.47 39.59 -24.32
CA VAL A 163 -47.71 38.82 -24.56
C VAL A 163 -48.95 39.54 -24.02
N ALA A 164 -48.84 40.21 -22.87
CA ALA A 164 -49.95 41.01 -22.30
C ALA A 164 -50.20 42.33 -23.06
N ALA A 165 -49.19 42.88 -23.74
CA ALA A 165 -49.29 44.10 -24.54
C ALA A 165 -49.96 43.91 -25.91
N ASP A 166 -50.32 42.67 -26.29
CA ASP A 166 -51.09 42.35 -27.51
C ASP A 166 -52.62 42.15 -27.29
N PRO A 167 -53.41 43.14 -26.81
CA PRO A 167 -54.86 43.08 -26.90
C PRO A 167 -55.37 44.11 -27.92
N LYS A 168 -55.19 43.86 -29.22
CA LYS A 168 -56.03 44.38 -30.34
C LYS A 168 -55.37 44.14 -31.70
N VAL A 169 -55.53 42.94 -32.24
CA VAL A 169 -55.57 42.79 -33.70
C VAL A 169 -57.03 42.60 -34.08
N LYS A 170 -57.58 43.61 -34.78
CA LYS A 170 -58.93 43.60 -35.34
C LYS A 170 -59.06 42.38 -36.25
N ASN A 171 -60.07 41.56 -36.01
CA ASN A 171 -60.48 40.47 -36.89
C ASN A 171 -60.94 41.03 -38.23
N SER A 172 -60.03 41.15 -39.19
CA SER A 172 -60.37 41.28 -40.61
C SER A 172 -60.33 39.88 -41.23
N THR A 173 -61.53 39.34 -41.43
CA THR A 173 -61.94 38.37 -42.47
C THR A 173 -60.80 37.68 -43.23
N PRO A 174 -60.62 36.34 -43.12
CA PRO A 174 -59.65 35.66 -43.95
C PRO A 174 -60.18 35.63 -45.39
N LYS A 175 -59.46 36.31 -46.29
CA LYS A 175 -59.49 36.00 -47.73
C LYS A 175 -59.29 34.49 -47.85
N LYS A 176 -60.23 33.80 -48.51
CA LYS A 176 -60.12 32.37 -48.83
C LYS A 176 -58.73 32.12 -49.42
N PRO A 177 -57.86 31.33 -48.77
CA PRO A 177 -56.58 30.96 -49.37
C PRO A 177 -56.89 30.13 -50.63
N SER A 178 -56.17 30.40 -51.72
CA SER A 178 -56.21 29.52 -52.89
C SER A 178 -55.86 28.10 -52.46
N ALA A 179 -56.54 27.09 -53.02
CA ALA A 179 -56.39 25.69 -52.63
C ALA A 179 -54.91 25.23 -52.60
N GLU A 180 -54.09 25.74 -53.53
CA GLU A 180 -52.65 25.47 -53.59
C GLU A 180 -51.87 25.96 -52.35
N ARG A 181 -52.24 27.11 -51.78
CA ARG A 181 -51.58 27.64 -50.57
C ARG A 181 -51.95 26.80 -49.35
N VAL A 182 -53.19 26.33 -49.30
CA VAL A 182 -53.65 25.38 -48.28
C VAL A 182 -52.90 24.06 -48.45
N GLU A 183 -52.78 23.53 -49.66
CA GLU A 183 -52.07 22.28 -49.94
C GLU A 183 -50.57 22.36 -49.59
N GLN A 184 -49.90 23.47 -49.91
CA GLN A 184 -48.51 23.71 -49.50
C GLN A 184 -48.37 23.80 -47.98
N SER A 185 -49.32 24.44 -47.29
CA SER A 185 -49.33 24.50 -45.83
C SER A 185 -49.57 23.12 -45.21
N LEU A 186 -50.46 22.30 -45.79
CA LEU A 186 -50.72 20.93 -45.33
C LEU A 186 -49.49 20.03 -45.52
N LYS A 187 -48.80 20.11 -46.67
CA LYS A 187 -47.53 19.39 -46.87
C LYS A 187 -46.45 19.81 -45.87
N LYS A 188 -46.41 21.09 -45.49
CA LYS A 188 -45.47 21.58 -44.48
C LYS A 188 -45.85 21.10 -43.08
N ILE A 189 -47.13 21.10 -42.74
CA ILE A 189 -47.65 20.56 -41.48
C ILE A 189 -47.32 19.08 -41.38
N GLU A 190 -47.58 18.29 -42.42
CA GLU A 190 -47.24 16.85 -42.45
C GLU A 190 -45.73 16.61 -42.28
N GLN A 191 -44.88 17.45 -42.88
CA GLN A 191 -43.43 17.38 -42.66
C GLN A 191 -43.05 17.67 -41.20
N LEU A 192 -43.69 18.67 -40.58
CA LEU A 192 -43.44 19.02 -39.19
C LEU A 192 -43.96 17.94 -38.25
N GLU A 193 -45.13 17.35 -38.51
CA GLU A 193 -45.68 16.22 -37.76
C GLU A 193 -44.73 15.02 -37.77
N ARG A 194 -44.20 14.64 -38.94
CA ARG A 194 -43.19 13.58 -39.04
C ARG A 194 -41.93 13.90 -38.23
N ARG A 195 -41.50 15.18 -38.23
CA ARG A 195 -40.36 15.62 -37.43
C ARG A 195 -40.65 15.58 -35.93
N THR A 196 -41.84 16.01 -35.51
CA THR A 196 -42.29 15.97 -34.11
C THR A 196 -42.34 14.52 -33.62
N VAL A 197 -42.96 13.61 -34.37
CA VAL A 197 -43.01 12.19 -34.02
C VAL A 197 -41.60 11.58 -33.94
N SER A 198 -40.69 11.95 -34.84
CA SER A 198 -39.29 11.49 -34.75
C SER A 198 -38.58 12.00 -33.51
N MET A 199 -38.80 13.27 -33.13
CA MET A 199 -38.24 13.84 -31.90
C MET A 199 -38.85 13.19 -30.66
N GLU A 200 -40.17 12.94 -30.66
CA GLU A 200 -40.87 12.25 -29.57
C GLU A 200 -40.29 10.84 -29.35
N GLN A 201 -40.11 10.07 -30.42
CA GLN A 201 -39.46 8.74 -30.36
C GLN A 201 -38.03 8.82 -29.81
N GLU A 202 -37.26 9.85 -30.17
CA GLU A 202 -35.92 10.05 -29.63
C GLU A 202 -35.97 10.41 -28.13
N THR A 203 -36.92 11.25 -27.70
CA THR A 203 -37.10 11.55 -26.27
C THR A 203 -37.59 10.36 -25.45
N GLU A 204 -38.35 9.45 -26.06
CA GLU A 204 -38.81 8.21 -25.42
C GLU A 204 -37.63 7.24 -25.26
N ARG A 205 -36.81 7.04 -26.30
CA ARG A 205 -35.57 6.27 -26.21
C ARG A 205 -34.61 6.84 -25.16
N LEU A 206 -34.44 8.16 -25.12
CA LEU A 206 -33.61 8.80 -24.10
C LEU A 206 -34.20 8.66 -22.69
N ARG A 207 -35.52 8.52 -22.54
CA ARG A 207 -36.14 8.20 -21.25
C ARG A 207 -35.86 6.76 -20.84
N GLU A 208 -36.00 5.82 -21.76
CA GLU A 208 -35.66 4.41 -21.53
C GLU A 208 -34.18 4.25 -21.16
N ASP A 209 -33.27 4.85 -21.93
CA ASP A 209 -31.82 4.84 -21.62
C ASP A 209 -31.51 5.47 -20.25
N ASN A 210 -32.21 6.56 -19.88
CA ASN A 210 -32.06 7.15 -18.54
C ASN A 210 -32.59 6.23 -17.44
N GLN A 211 -33.67 5.50 -17.68
CA GLN A 211 -34.21 4.52 -16.73
C GLN A 211 -33.24 3.35 -16.55
N ASP A 212 -32.72 2.79 -17.64
CA ASP A 212 -31.71 1.72 -17.61
C ASP A 212 -30.44 2.16 -16.86
N LEU A 213 -30.00 3.41 -17.08
CA LEU A 213 -28.88 4.00 -16.34
C LEU A 213 -29.19 4.19 -14.85
N GLN A 214 -30.43 4.52 -14.48
CA GLN A 214 -30.85 4.58 -13.08
C GLN A 214 -30.86 3.19 -12.43
N GLU A 215 -31.35 2.18 -13.14
CA GLU A 215 -31.34 0.78 -12.68
C GLU A 215 -29.89 0.27 -12.52
N ALA A 216 -29.00 0.54 -13.48
CA ALA A 216 -27.58 0.23 -13.36
C ALA A 216 -26.90 0.96 -12.18
N ASN A 217 -27.24 2.24 -11.96
CA ASN A 217 -26.72 2.98 -10.81
C ASN A 217 -27.20 2.39 -9.48
N THR A 218 -28.47 2.01 -9.36
CA THR A 218 -28.98 1.38 -8.13
C THR A 218 -28.33 0.01 -7.89
N ALA A 219 -28.12 -0.80 -8.92
CA ALA A 219 -27.36 -2.05 -8.82
C ALA A 219 -25.92 -1.81 -8.35
N LEU A 220 -25.22 -0.83 -8.93
CA LEU A 220 -23.86 -0.47 -8.50
C LEU A 220 -23.80 0.03 -7.05
N THR A 221 -24.84 0.74 -6.58
CA THR A 221 -24.90 1.13 -5.16
C THR A 221 -25.06 -0.07 -4.23
N GLN A 222 -25.88 -1.06 -4.60
CA GLN A 222 -26.03 -2.30 -3.84
C GLN A 222 -24.72 -3.10 -3.81
N ASP A 223 -24.01 -3.20 -4.94
CA ASP A 223 -22.70 -3.84 -5.00
C ASP A 223 -21.66 -3.13 -4.12
N LYS A 224 -21.66 -1.80 -4.12
CA LYS A 224 -20.81 -1.00 -3.25
C LYS A 224 -21.10 -1.28 -1.77
N GLU A 225 -22.35 -1.34 -1.37
CA GLU A 225 -22.76 -1.67 0.01
C GLU A 225 -22.37 -3.10 0.39
N HIS A 226 -22.56 -4.06 -0.52
CA HIS A 226 -22.15 -5.45 -0.31
C HIS A 226 -20.63 -5.60 -0.15
N LEU A 227 -19.84 -4.90 -0.99
CA LEU A 227 -18.39 -4.86 -0.88
C LEU A 227 -17.93 -4.17 0.41
N GLN A 228 -18.58 -3.07 0.81
CA GLN A 228 -18.32 -2.41 2.09
C GLN A 228 -18.59 -3.34 3.28
N GLY A 229 -19.70 -4.09 3.26
CA GLY A 229 -20.02 -5.10 4.27
C GLY A 229 -18.98 -6.24 4.30
N SER A 230 -18.51 -6.68 3.14
CA SER A 230 -17.47 -7.71 3.04
C SER A 230 -16.11 -7.22 3.57
N LEU A 231 -15.73 -5.99 3.28
CA LEU A 231 -14.53 -5.35 3.85
C LEU A 231 -14.63 -5.18 5.36
N ALA A 232 -15.81 -4.81 5.89
CA ALA A 232 -16.03 -4.73 7.32
C ALA A 232 -15.85 -6.10 8.00
N ARG A 233 -16.42 -7.17 7.42
CA ARG A 233 -16.24 -8.56 7.90
C ARG A 233 -14.77 -9.02 7.87
N LEU A 234 -14.03 -8.68 6.81
CA LEU A 234 -12.60 -9.00 6.73
C LEU A 234 -11.79 -8.24 7.78
N ARG A 235 -12.12 -6.97 8.05
CA ARG A 235 -11.48 -6.19 9.12
C ARG A 235 -11.75 -6.76 10.50
N THR A 236 -13.00 -7.14 10.80
CA THR A 236 -13.32 -7.76 12.09
C THR A 236 -12.66 -9.13 12.25
N GLN A 237 -12.59 -9.92 11.18
CA GLN A 237 -11.86 -11.18 11.18
C GLN A 237 -10.34 -10.98 11.37
N GLY A 238 -9.77 -9.96 10.73
CA GLY A 238 -8.37 -9.57 10.93
C GLY A 238 -8.10 -9.19 12.38
N ALA A 239 -8.92 -8.30 12.95
CA ALA A 239 -8.81 -7.89 14.35
C ALA A 239 -8.91 -9.08 15.32
N ALA A 240 -9.84 -10.01 15.09
CA ALA A 240 -9.97 -11.21 15.91
C ALA A 240 -8.77 -12.17 15.80
N ARG A 241 -8.16 -12.28 14.62
CA ARG A 241 -6.92 -13.06 14.42
C ARG A 241 -5.74 -12.42 15.13
N ASP A 242 -5.63 -11.10 15.03
CA ASP A 242 -4.59 -10.34 15.73
C ASP A 242 -4.76 -10.49 17.24
N GLU A 243 -5.97 -10.30 17.78
CA GLU A 243 -6.25 -10.47 19.21
C GLU A 243 -5.94 -11.91 19.69
N ALA A 244 -6.29 -12.93 18.91
CA ALA A 244 -5.93 -14.31 19.21
C ALA A 244 -4.41 -14.54 19.20
N ALA A 245 -3.69 -13.97 18.24
CA ALA A 245 -2.23 -14.05 18.19
C ALA A 245 -1.57 -13.34 19.40
N HIS A 246 -2.10 -12.18 19.81
CA HIS A 246 -1.64 -11.46 20.99
C HIS A 246 -1.89 -12.27 22.27
N ALA A 247 -3.07 -12.88 22.42
CA ALA A 247 -3.39 -13.75 23.56
C ALA A 247 -2.44 -14.97 23.63
N GLN A 248 -2.11 -15.58 22.47
CA GLN A 248 -1.15 -16.68 22.41
C GLN A 248 0.27 -16.23 22.79
N ALA A 249 0.71 -15.06 22.33
CA ALA A 249 2.00 -14.50 22.70
C ALA A 249 2.10 -14.24 24.22
N LEU A 250 1.07 -13.66 24.82
CA LEU A 250 1.00 -13.46 26.28
C LEU A 250 1.06 -14.79 27.04
N ALA A 251 0.31 -15.80 26.61
CA ALA A 251 0.35 -17.12 27.23
C ALA A 251 1.73 -17.79 27.11
N GLN A 252 2.45 -17.57 26.01
CA GLN A 252 3.83 -18.04 25.86
C GLN A 252 4.77 -17.28 26.80
N GLU A 253 4.66 -15.96 26.90
CA GLU A 253 5.44 -15.16 27.85
C GLU A 253 5.24 -15.63 29.29
N GLU A 254 4.00 -15.87 29.71
CA GLU A 254 3.70 -16.39 31.05
C GLU A 254 4.34 -17.76 31.29
N ARG A 255 4.29 -18.66 30.30
CA ARG A 255 4.98 -19.96 30.38
C ARG A 255 6.49 -19.79 30.50
N HIS A 256 7.09 -18.86 29.77
CA HIS A 256 8.51 -18.56 29.86
C HIS A 256 8.88 -17.94 31.22
N ARG A 257 8.05 -17.03 31.75
CA ARG A 257 8.22 -16.45 33.10
C ARG A 257 8.13 -17.54 34.18
N ALA A 258 7.15 -18.43 34.11
CA ALA A 258 7.01 -19.54 35.04
C ALA A 258 8.23 -20.49 35.03
N LYS A 259 8.75 -20.81 33.83
CA LYS A 259 9.98 -21.62 33.68
C LYS A 259 11.20 -20.90 34.26
N ALA A 260 11.33 -19.59 34.04
CA ALA A 260 12.42 -18.81 34.59
C ALA A 260 12.40 -18.80 36.13
N LEU A 261 11.22 -18.61 36.74
CA LEU A 261 11.04 -18.69 38.20
C LEU A 261 11.37 -20.08 38.74
N ALA A 262 10.94 -21.15 38.07
CA ALA A 262 11.30 -22.52 38.46
C ALA A 262 12.82 -22.74 38.44
N LEU A 263 13.51 -22.27 37.40
CA LEU A 263 14.98 -22.35 37.32
C LEU A 263 15.66 -21.52 38.41
N GLU A 264 15.13 -20.35 38.75
CA GLU A 264 15.65 -19.51 39.82
C GLU A 264 15.54 -20.22 41.18
N THR A 265 14.40 -20.83 41.50
CA THR A 265 14.23 -21.62 42.74
C THR A 265 15.18 -22.82 42.80
N GLN A 266 15.42 -23.51 41.68
CA GLN A 266 16.41 -24.59 41.60
C GLN A 266 17.84 -24.09 41.83
N LEU A 267 18.21 -22.95 41.24
CA LEU A 267 19.51 -22.32 41.47
C LEU A 267 19.69 -21.92 42.93
N GLU A 268 18.66 -21.39 43.60
CA GLU A 268 18.71 -21.13 45.03
C GLU A 268 18.87 -22.42 45.86
N GLY A 269 18.16 -23.50 45.48
CA GLY A 269 18.33 -24.83 46.09
C GLY A 269 19.77 -25.32 46.01
N ALA A 270 20.36 -25.31 44.81
CA ALA A 270 21.75 -25.68 44.57
C ALA A 270 22.74 -24.78 45.34
N ARG A 271 22.45 -23.48 45.47
CA ARG A 271 23.26 -22.55 46.28
C ARG A 271 23.22 -22.91 47.76
N ARG A 272 22.05 -23.28 48.30
CA ARG A 272 21.90 -23.73 49.70
C ARG A 272 22.68 -25.03 49.94
N GLU A 273 22.60 -25.99 49.01
CA GLU A 273 23.36 -27.24 49.08
C GLU A 273 24.87 -27.01 49.00
N ALA A 274 25.33 -26.18 48.08
CA ALA A 274 26.73 -25.76 48.01
C ALA A 274 27.20 -25.06 49.30
N GLY A 275 26.30 -24.34 49.98
CA GLY A 275 26.54 -23.80 51.31
C GLY A 275 26.75 -24.89 52.36
N ARG A 276 25.89 -25.92 52.38
CA ARG A 276 25.99 -27.07 53.30
C ARG A 276 27.28 -27.86 53.09
N THR A 277 27.65 -28.16 51.84
CA THR A 277 28.91 -28.87 51.52
C THR A 277 30.14 -28.07 51.91
N ARG A 278 30.13 -26.74 51.71
CA ARG A 278 31.19 -25.85 52.21
C ARG A 278 31.33 -25.89 53.73
N GLN A 279 30.21 -25.91 54.46
CA GLN A 279 30.21 -26.04 55.92
C GLN A 279 30.77 -27.39 56.38
N GLN A 280 30.38 -28.49 55.74
CA GLN A 280 30.93 -29.82 56.00
C GLN A 280 32.44 -29.86 55.74
N LEU A 281 32.89 -29.27 54.62
CA LEU A 281 34.32 -29.20 54.28
C LEU A 281 35.11 -28.36 55.31
N LEU A 282 34.51 -27.28 55.84
CA LEU A 282 35.10 -26.51 56.94
C LEU A 282 35.22 -27.33 58.23
N ARG A 283 34.20 -28.13 58.60
CA ARG A 283 34.26 -29.05 59.75
C ARG A 283 35.37 -30.09 59.59
N LEU A 284 35.42 -30.76 58.43
CA LEU A 284 36.49 -31.72 58.13
C LEU A 284 37.88 -31.08 58.18
N ARG A 285 38.04 -29.84 57.70
CA ARG A 285 39.30 -29.10 57.84
C ARG A 285 39.66 -28.83 59.30
N GLN A 286 38.68 -28.49 60.15
CA GLN A 286 38.91 -28.30 61.58
C GLN A 286 39.32 -29.62 62.25
N GLU A 287 38.62 -30.72 61.97
CA GLU A 287 38.95 -32.06 62.47
C GLU A 287 40.35 -32.50 62.02
N LEU A 288 40.72 -32.31 60.75
CA LEU A 288 42.07 -32.58 60.26
C LEU A 288 43.12 -31.69 60.92
N GLY A 289 42.78 -30.44 61.26
CA GLY A 289 43.63 -29.55 62.04
C GLY A 289 43.87 -30.07 63.46
N ILE A 290 42.82 -30.53 64.13
CA ILE A 290 42.88 -31.16 65.46
C ILE A 290 43.71 -32.43 65.41
N LEU A 291 43.48 -33.31 64.43
CA LEU A 291 44.26 -34.55 64.26
C LEU A 291 45.74 -34.24 63.97
N ARG A 292 46.03 -33.21 63.18
CA ARG A 292 47.41 -32.76 62.93
C ARG A 292 48.05 -32.26 64.22
N ALA A 293 47.34 -31.45 65.01
CA ALA A 293 47.81 -30.98 66.32
C ALA A 293 48.01 -32.13 67.32
N ALA A 294 47.13 -33.12 67.36
CA ALA A 294 47.26 -34.31 68.20
C ALA A 294 48.46 -35.18 67.77
N ARG A 295 48.69 -35.33 66.47
CA ARG A 295 49.87 -36.03 65.94
C ARG A 295 51.16 -35.29 66.34
N ASP A 296 51.17 -33.97 66.19
CA ASP A 296 52.33 -33.15 66.52
C ASP A 296 52.57 -33.15 68.05
N PHE A 297 51.52 -33.12 68.89
CA PHE A 297 51.61 -33.30 70.34
C PHE A 297 52.17 -34.67 70.75
N ASN A 298 51.73 -35.76 70.10
CA ASN A 298 52.29 -37.09 70.32
C ASN A 298 53.76 -37.19 69.87
N ARG A 299 54.15 -36.45 68.82
CA ARG A 299 55.55 -36.30 68.40
C ARG A 299 56.36 -35.53 69.44
N SER A 300 55.79 -34.50 70.06
CA SER A 300 56.39 -33.73 71.15
C SER A 300 56.52 -34.55 72.45
N GLN A 301 55.56 -35.42 72.77
CA GLN A 301 55.64 -36.31 73.94
C GLN A 301 56.66 -37.45 73.77
N ARG A 302 57.03 -37.82 72.54
CA ARG A 302 58.15 -38.76 72.28
C ARG A 302 59.54 -38.12 72.46
N GLN A 303 59.61 -36.83 72.80
CA GLN A 303 60.84 -36.03 72.87
C GLN A 303 61.29 -35.56 74.28
N PRO A 304 61.02 -36.21 75.44
CA PRO A 304 61.68 -35.83 76.69
C PRO A 304 62.82 -36.77 77.13
N LYS A 305 63.31 -37.71 76.29
CA LYS A 305 64.40 -38.64 76.70
C LYS A 305 65.55 -38.82 75.71
N ALA A 306 65.65 -38.03 74.64
CA ALA A 306 66.64 -38.27 73.58
C ALA A 306 67.46 -37.03 73.19
N ASN A 307 67.77 -36.13 74.13
CA ASN A 307 68.66 -34.98 73.89
C ASN A 307 69.54 -34.63 75.10
N MET A 308 70.15 -35.65 75.71
CA MET A 308 71.31 -35.53 76.62
C MET A 308 72.32 -36.63 76.26
N LEU A 309 72.79 -36.64 75.02
CA LEU A 309 74.10 -37.18 74.65
C LEU A 309 74.35 -36.87 73.16
N THR A 310 75.60 -36.64 72.81
CA THR A 310 76.11 -36.54 71.43
C THR A 310 75.68 -35.30 70.65
N GLY A 311 76.15 -34.15 71.15
CA GLY A 311 76.77 -33.17 70.26
C GLY A 311 78.11 -33.71 69.75
N LEU A 312 78.43 -33.31 68.51
CA LEU A 312 79.65 -33.58 67.73
C LEU A 312 79.73 -35.00 67.11
N ALA A 313 80.05 -35.17 65.84
CA ALA A 313 80.16 -34.26 64.70
C ALA A 313 80.36 -35.18 63.49
N ALA A 314 79.29 -35.50 62.76
CA ALA A 314 79.42 -36.01 61.41
C ALA A 314 79.56 -34.80 60.47
N ALA A 315 80.80 -34.33 60.38
CA ALA A 315 81.25 -33.49 59.30
C ALA A 315 81.25 -34.33 58.01
N ALA A 316 80.17 -34.17 57.24
CA ALA A 316 80.20 -34.28 55.79
C ALA A 316 79.89 -32.87 55.24
N THR A 317 80.97 -32.11 55.10
CA THR A 317 81.24 -31.13 54.03
C THR A 317 80.06 -30.47 53.30
N ALA A 318 79.73 -29.24 53.71
CA ALA A 318 79.55 -28.11 52.79
C ALA A 318 79.90 -26.80 53.55
N GLY A 319 80.97 -26.12 53.12
CA GLY A 319 81.47 -24.86 53.70
C GLY A 319 80.42 -23.74 53.63
N GLY A 320 80.36 -22.81 54.59
CA GLY A 320 81.37 -21.76 54.85
C GLY A 320 80.98 -20.51 54.05
N GLY A 321 80.38 -19.47 54.66
CA GLY A 321 81.08 -18.27 55.16
C GLY A 321 81.54 -17.37 53.99
N ILE A 322 81.17 -16.08 53.87
CA ILE A 322 81.69 -14.96 54.68
C ILE A 322 80.82 -13.68 54.46
N SER A 323 80.63 -12.92 55.56
CA SER A 323 80.39 -11.46 55.70
C SER A 323 79.08 -10.84 55.15
N GLY A 324 78.46 -9.84 55.78
CA GLY A 324 78.81 -9.09 56.99
C GLY A 324 77.94 -7.83 57.12
N GLY A 325 77.68 -7.40 58.36
CA GLY A 325 77.22 -6.06 58.77
C GLY A 325 75.78 -5.68 58.38
N ALA A 326 75.02 -4.88 59.12
CA ALA A 326 75.22 -4.16 60.37
C ALA A 326 73.86 -3.50 60.68
N LEU A 327 73.52 -3.39 61.98
CA LEU A 327 72.94 -2.21 62.66
C LEU A 327 71.80 -1.42 61.94
N ALA A 328 70.66 -1.06 62.52
CA ALA A 328 70.26 -0.92 63.90
C ALA A 328 68.74 -0.64 63.98
N ASN A 329 68.21 -0.83 65.19
CA ASN A 329 66.97 -0.32 65.76
C ASN A 329 66.23 0.83 65.04
N SER A 330 64.93 0.69 64.85
CA SER A 330 63.96 1.42 65.68
C SER A 330 62.54 0.86 65.52
N LYS A 331 61.91 0.63 66.69
CA LYS A 331 60.45 0.58 66.87
C LYS A 331 59.80 1.75 66.11
N VAL A 332 58.67 1.50 65.44
CA VAL A 332 57.36 2.14 65.69
C VAL A 332 56.29 1.39 64.86
N LYS A 333 55.08 1.43 65.40
CA LYS A 333 53.92 0.56 65.19
C LYS A 333 53.11 0.80 63.91
N PHE A 334 52.43 -0.28 63.49
CA PHE A 334 51.18 -0.41 62.71
C PHE A 334 51.08 0.29 61.34
N LYS A 335 50.86 -0.50 60.28
CA LYS A 335 49.53 -0.82 59.70
C LYS A 335 49.65 -1.63 58.41
N THR A 336 48.80 -2.64 58.31
CA THR A 336 48.21 -3.30 57.13
C THR A 336 48.89 -3.14 55.75
N GLY A 337 49.33 -4.27 55.20
CA GLY A 337 49.50 -4.46 53.77
C GLY A 337 50.78 -5.23 53.42
N MET A 338 50.63 -6.45 52.89
CA MET A 338 51.16 -6.80 51.56
C MET A 338 50.89 -8.28 51.24
N ARG A 339 50.45 -8.49 50.00
CA ARG A 339 50.30 -9.77 49.28
C ARG A 339 51.65 -10.50 49.16
N PRO A 340 51.67 -11.81 48.86
CA PRO A 340 51.67 -12.31 47.46
C PRO A 340 50.74 -13.56 47.36
N ARG A 341 50.25 -14.12 46.25
CA ARG A 341 50.52 -14.18 44.81
C ARG A 341 49.28 -14.88 44.22
N GLY A 342 48.77 -14.49 43.06
CA GLY A 342 47.67 -15.22 42.42
C GLY A 342 47.48 -14.85 40.96
N PRO A 343 47.40 -15.82 40.03
CA PRO A 343 46.97 -15.57 38.67
C PRO A 343 45.50 -15.98 38.45
N ALA A 344 44.94 -15.46 37.36
CA ALA A 344 43.60 -15.67 36.78
C ALA A 344 42.46 -14.74 37.27
N ARG A 345 42.40 -13.53 36.67
CA ARG A 345 41.18 -12.71 36.60
C ARG A 345 40.49 -12.97 35.25
N LEU A 346 39.34 -13.65 35.28
CA LEU A 346 38.35 -13.57 34.20
C LEU A 346 37.36 -12.44 34.52
N HIS A 347 37.04 -11.67 33.47
CA HIS A 347 36.28 -10.43 33.52
C HIS A 347 34.83 -10.63 33.97
N ARG A 348 34.36 -9.69 34.79
CA ARG A 348 32.99 -9.54 35.28
C ARG A 348 32.43 -8.28 34.61
N HIS A 349 31.49 -8.41 33.68
CA HIS A 349 30.68 -7.27 33.27
C HIS A 349 29.53 -7.05 34.27
N ARG A 350 29.34 -5.78 34.62
CA ARG A 350 28.35 -5.24 35.55
C ARG A 350 27.07 -4.88 34.77
N ALA A 351 25.93 -5.16 35.38
CA ALA A 351 24.58 -4.91 34.88
C ALA A 351 24.26 -3.41 34.68
N VAL A 352 23.53 -3.11 33.61
CA VAL A 352 22.71 -1.89 33.41
C VAL A 352 21.39 -2.33 32.75
N GLY A 353 20.28 -1.74 33.19
CA GLY A 353 18.89 -2.15 32.94
C GLY A 353 18.35 -1.91 31.52
N PRO A 354 17.06 -2.23 31.29
CA PRO A 354 16.54 -2.63 29.99
C PRO A 354 15.99 -1.44 29.20
N ASN A 355 16.31 -1.39 27.90
CA ASN A 355 15.35 -1.04 26.85
C ASN A 355 15.95 -1.28 25.45
N GLN A 356 15.13 -1.97 24.65
CA GLN A 356 15.04 -1.96 23.19
C GLN A 356 15.96 -2.87 22.34
N ALA A 357 15.23 -3.70 21.59
CA ALA A 357 15.47 -4.20 20.24
C ALA A 357 16.51 -5.30 20.04
N ILE A 358 15.95 -6.50 19.91
CA ILE A 358 16.57 -7.79 19.61
C ILE A 358 17.00 -7.81 18.14
N GLY A 359 18.29 -8.08 17.91
CA GLY A 359 18.85 -8.49 16.63
C GLY A 359 19.75 -9.71 16.80
N GLY A 360 19.23 -10.89 16.42
CA GLY A 360 19.98 -11.94 15.75
C GLY A 360 20.84 -12.93 16.55
N GLY A 361 20.43 -14.22 16.53
CA GLY A 361 21.32 -15.28 16.06
C GLY A 361 21.51 -16.50 16.98
N GLY A 362 21.05 -17.66 16.52
CA GLY A 362 21.32 -18.95 17.18
C GLY A 362 21.09 -20.19 16.30
N ARG A 363 22.04 -20.42 15.38
CA ARG A 363 22.51 -21.72 14.85
C ARG A 363 21.62 -22.56 13.91
N SER A 364 22.13 -22.72 12.68
CA SER A 364 21.89 -23.85 11.76
C SER A 364 22.66 -25.11 12.19
N PRO A 365 22.28 -26.28 11.64
CA PRO A 365 23.26 -27.05 10.86
C PRO A 365 22.71 -27.75 9.59
N ALA A 366 23.65 -28.08 8.69
CA ALA A 366 23.57 -28.83 7.41
C ALA A 366 23.36 -27.94 6.16
N ARG A 367 24.45 -27.56 5.45
CA ARG A 367 25.15 -28.26 4.34
C ARG A 367 24.27 -28.29 3.08
N ASP A 368 24.71 -28.06 1.86
CA ASP A 368 25.95 -27.67 1.16
C ASP A 368 25.44 -27.32 -0.27
N ASP A 369 26.34 -26.93 -1.17
CA ASP A 369 26.16 -26.65 -2.60
C ASP A 369 25.86 -25.19 -2.91
N TRP A 370 26.91 -24.41 -3.17
CA TRP A 370 27.08 -23.51 -4.33
C TRP A 370 28.52 -22.93 -4.31
N GLU A 371 29.46 -23.67 -4.89
CA GLU A 371 30.64 -23.11 -5.57
C GLU A 371 30.55 -23.50 -7.06
N ASP A 372 31.18 -22.68 -7.91
CA ASP A 372 31.25 -22.70 -9.39
C ASP A 372 30.07 -22.12 -10.20
N ILE A 373 30.30 -20.92 -10.76
CA ILE A 373 30.56 -20.71 -12.20
C ILE A 373 31.30 -19.36 -12.36
N SER A 374 32.60 -19.50 -12.61
CA SER A 374 33.50 -18.75 -13.50
C SER A 374 33.28 -17.27 -13.83
N ALA A 375 34.36 -16.52 -13.60
CA ALA A 375 34.80 -15.44 -14.47
C ALA A 375 35.23 -15.99 -15.85
N ASP A 376 34.88 -15.33 -16.95
CA ASP A 376 35.88 -14.69 -17.83
C ASP A 376 35.25 -13.78 -18.92
N SER A 377 36.00 -12.72 -19.26
CA SER A 377 36.13 -12.01 -20.55
C SER A 377 34.86 -11.48 -21.28
N GLY A 378 34.73 -10.23 -21.74
CA GLY A 378 35.65 -9.14 -22.05
C GLY A 378 34.92 -8.15 -23.00
N GLU A 379 35.50 -6.97 -23.21
CA GLU A 379 35.18 -5.95 -24.24
C GLU A 379 34.24 -4.77 -23.88
N GLU A 380 34.93 -3.75 -23.34
CA GLU A 380 34.95 -2.34 -23.79
C GLU A 380 33.66 -1.52 -23.83
N TYR A 381 33.44 -0.81 -22.72
CA TYR A 381 32.96 0.57 -22.73
C TYR A 381 34.13 1.49 -23.10
N SER A 382 34.01 2.26 -24.20
CA SER A 382 34.73 3.53 -24.32
C SER A 382 33.84 4.64 -23.77
N ASP A 383 34.22 5.07 -22.58
CA ASP A 383 33.84 6.34 -21.97
C ASP A 383 34.67 7.46 -22.62
N SER A 384 34.02 8.48 -23.15
CA SER A 384 34.66 9.77 -23.41
C SER A 384 33.62 10.85 -23.17
N LEU A 385 33.51 11.23 -21.90
CA LEU A 385 33.02 12.52 -21.47
C LEU A 385 34.10 13.56 -21.76
N ASP A 386 33.79 14.54 -22.60
CA ASP A 386 34.37 15.87 -22.45
C ASP A 386 33.30 16.95 -22.68
N SER A 387 33.00 17.63 -21.57
CA SER A 387 32.76 19.07 -21.43
C SER A 387 31.72 19.79 -22.32
N HIS A 388 30.60 20.14 -21.66
CA HIS A 388 29.70 21.30 -21.86
C HIS A 388 30.29 22.53 -22.61
N PRO A 389 29.49 23.34 -23.38
CA PRO A 389 28.45 24.17 -22.74
C PRO A 389 27.10 24.41 -23.46
N VAL A 390 26.04 24.31 -22.66
CA VAL A 390 24.95 25.30 -22.40
C VAL A 390 24.11 25.87 -23.58
N LYS A 391 22.78 25.83 -23.34
CA LYS A 391 21.63 26.56 -23.95
C LYS A 391 21.07 25.89 -25.22
N SER A 392 19.76 25.83 -25.48
CA SER A 392 18.57 26.40 -24.86
C SER A 392 17.34 25.60 -25.30
N HIS A 393 16.30 25.61 -24.48
CA HIS A 393 14.95 25.15 -24.81
C HIS A 393 14.40 25.82 -26.10
N ARG A 394 13.66 25.08 -26.94
CA ARG A 394 12.20 25.22 -27.05
C ARG A 394 11.55 24.34 -28.11
N TYR A 395 10.30 24.03 -27.77
CA TYR A 395 9.22 23.40 -28.50
C TYR A 395 8.96 23.99 -29.89
N ALA A 396 8.59 23.12 -30.83
CA ALA A 396 7.82 23.48 -32.01
C ALA A 396 6.52 22.66 -31.98
N ALA A 397 5.40 23.35 -31.79
CA ALA A 397 4.07 22.89 -32.16
C ALA A 397 3.62 23.75 -33.34
N ALA A 398 3.18 23.08 -34.39
CA ALA A 398 2.55 23.65 -35.57
C ALA A 398 1.14 24.16 -35.22
N SER A 399 0.67 25.22 -35.88
CA SER A 399 -0.31 25.09 -36.97
C SER A 399 -0.72 26.46 -37.54
N GLU A 400 -0.93 26.45 -38.86
CA GLU A 400 -2.07 27.05 -39.60
C GLU A 400 -2.25 28.58 -39.78
N GLN A 401 -2.06 28.97 -41.06
CA GLN A 401 -2.94 29.77 -41.95
C GLN A 401 -3.10 31.29 -41.67
N PRO A 402 -3.63 32.16 -42.59
CA PRO A 402 -4.26 31.97 -43.91
C PRO A 402 -3.82 32.98 -45.02
N ALA A 403 -4.53 32.95 -46.15
CA ALA A 403 -4.43 33.82 -47.33
C ALA A 403 -5.17 35.17 -47.18
N GLU A 404 -4.75 36.17 -47.98
CA GLU A 404 -5.52 37.23 -48.70
C GLU A 404 -4.53 38.35 -49.12
N GLU A 405 -4.19 38.52 -50.40
CA GLU A 405 -4.88 39.31 -51.44
C GLU A 405 -4.60 40.83 -51.36
N PHE A 406 -3.73 41.36 -52.25
CA PHE A 406 -4.03 42.49 -53.17
C PHE A 406 -2.77 43.03 -53.92
N SER A 407 -2.85 42.93 -55.24
CA SER A 407 -2.45 43.87 -56.31
C SER A 407 -1.11 44.63 -56.30
N ARG A 408 -0.31 44.43 -57.37
CA ARG A 408 -0.05 45.48 -58.38
C ARG A 408 0.79 45.02 -59.59
N THR A 409 0.19 45.22 -60.78
CA THR A 409 0.77 45.64 -62.08
C THR A 409 1.79 44.77 -62.82
N GLN A 410 1.32 44.22 -63.95
CA GLN A 410 2.00 43.93 -65.24
C GLN A 410 2.61 45.20 -65.90
N PRO A 411 3.39 45.16 -67.02
CA PRO A 411 3.36 44.27 -68.21
C PRO A 411 4.77 43.79 -68.70
N ASP A 412 5.06 43.00 -69.76
CA ASP A 412 4.59 42.81 -71.16
C ASP A 412 4.99 41.36 -71.64
N VAL A 413 4.11 40.52 -72.23
CA VAL A 413 3.91 40.17 -73.70
C VAL A 413 5.04 39.30 -74.35
N PRO A 414 4.83 38.34 -75.30
CA PRO A 414 3.74 37.36 -75.55
C PRO A 414 4.17 35.94 -76.07
N ASN A 415 3.16 35.05 -76.21
CA ASN A 415 2.86 34.21 -77.40
C ASN A 415 3.11 32.67 -77.41
N HIS A 416 2.15 31.99 -78.04
CA HIS A 416 2.03 30.59 -78.52
C HIS A 416 1.47 29.56 -77.50
N GLY A 417 0.36 28.84 -77.73
CA GLY A 417 -0.56 28.73 -78.87
C GLY A 417 -1.50 27.51 -78.63
N TYR A 418 -2.78 27.63 -78.99
CA TYR A 418 -3.72 26.65 -79.59
C TYR A 418 -3.49 25.13 -79.36
N LYS A 419 -4.45 24.26 -78.99
CA LYS A 419 -5.85 24.02 -79.45
C LYS A 419 -6.43 22.88 -78.55
N GLN A 420 -7.69 22.95 -78.10
CA GLN A 420 -8.87 22.20 -78.61
C GLN A 420 -8.74 20.65 -78.62
N ARG A 421 -9.72 19.80 -78.28
CA ARG A 421 -11.15 19.91 -77.89
C ARG A 421 -11.66 18.47 -77.61
N GLU A 422 -12.30 18.28 -76.45
CA GLU A 422 -13.50 17.44 -76.13
C GLU A 422 -13.61 15.93 -76.51
N PRO A 423 -14.80 15.24 -76.34
CA PRO A 423 -15.34 14.65 -75.09
C PRO A 423 -16.00 13.25 -75.30
N GLY A 424 -16.67 12.72 -74.25
CA GLY A 424 -17.69 11.65 -74.33
C GLY A 424 -17.13 10.25 -74.00
N GLU A 425 -17.83 9.32 -73.34
CA GLU A 425 -19.25 9.17 -73.02
C GLU A 425 -19.44 8.08 -71.94
N GLU A 426 -20.57 8.16 -71.23
CA GLU A 426 -21.39 7.07 -70.64
C GLU A 426 -20.75 6.08 -69.64
N GLY A 427 -21.23 5.92 -68.41
CA GLY A 427 -22.59 5.52 -68.02
C GLY A 427 -22.49 4.10 -67.41
N GLY A 428 -22.65 3.85 -66.12
CA GLY A 428 -23.91 3.90 -65.38
C GLY A 428 -24.06 2.66 -64.46
N LYS A 429 -24.81 2.85 -63.36
CA LYS A 429 -25.62 1.87 -62.59
C LYS A 429 -24.86 0.81 -61.74
N ARG A 430 -24.88 0.94 -60.40
CA ARG A 430 -25.90 0.49 -59.41
C ARG A 430 -25.95 -1.04 -59.19
N ARG A 431 -25.79 -1.44 -57.91
CA ARG A 431 -26.76 -2.17 -57.04
C ARG A 431 -26.24 -3.48 -56.39
N SER A 432 -26.47 -3.58 -55.06
CA SER A 432 -26.64 -4.78 -54.22
C SER A 432 -25.43 -5.75 -54.12
N GLU A 433 -25.16 -6.50 -53.05
CA GLU A 433 -26.02 -7.02 -52.00
C GLU A 433 -25.18 -7.60 -50.84
N ARG A 434 -25.77 -7.59 -49.65
CA ARG A 434 -25.41 -8.40 -48.47
C ARG A 434 -25.39 -9.91 -48.82
N LYS A 435 -24.38 -10.66 -48.37
CA LYS A 435 -24.58 -11.89 -47.57
C LYS A 435 -23.28 -12.54 -47.05
N ARG A 436 -23.33 -12.81 -45.75
CA ARG A 436 -22.60 -13.76 -44.88
C ARG A 436 -21.83 -14.90 -45.57
N ARG A 437 -20.66 -15.26 -44.99
CA ARG A 437 -20.38 -16.59 -44.41
C ARG A 437 -19.07 -16.59 -43.59
N LYS A 438 -19.12 -17.24 -42.41
CA LYS A 438 -17.98 -17.73 -41.64
C LYS A 438 -17.30 -18.88 -42.41
N ALA A 439 -15.98 -18.87 -42.51
CA ALA A 439 -15.10 -20.06 -42.56
C ALA A 439 -13.67 -19.54 -42.26
N GLN A 440 -13.11 -19.82 -41.10
CA GLN A 440 -12.34 -21.03 -40.77
C GLN A 440 -10.84 -20.81 -41.06
N ARG A 441 -10.04 -21.08 -40.03
CA ARG A 441 -8.58 -21.00 -39.98
C ARG A 441 -7.93 -21.52 -41.26
N CYS A 442 -7.03 -20.74 -41.84
CA CYS A 442 -5.96 -21.25 -42.70
C CYS A 442 -4.65 -20.53 -42.29
N GLY A 443 -3.89 -21.20 -41.43
CA GLY A 443 -2.49 -20.85 -41.21
C GLY A 443 -1.69 -21.44 -42.37
N CYS A 444 -1.32 -20.61 -43.33
CA CYS A 444 -0.22 -20.81 -44.29
C CYS A 444 -0.16 -19.62 -45.27
N CYS A 445 0.13 -18.40 -44.80
CA CYS A 445 0.48 -17.23 -45.65
C CYS A 445 1.33 -16.17 -44.91
N ALA A 446 2.07 -16.56 -43.87
CA ALA A 446 2.86 -15.63 -43.06
C ALA A 446 4.05 -14.94 -43.79
N PRO A 447 4.81 -15.58 -44.72
CA PRO A 447 6.05 -14.98 -45.20
C PRO A 447 5.87 -13.89 -46.28
N ALA A 448 4.80 -13.92 -47.08
CA ALA A 448 4.57 -12.93 -48.14
C ALA A 448 4.05 -11.59 -47.58
N SER A 449 3.15 -11.64 -46.59
CA SER A 449 2.59 -10.44 -45.93
C SER A 449 3.64 -9.66 -45.14
N LEU A 450 4.55 -10.35 -44.46
CA LEU A 450 5.64 -9.72 -43.71
C LEU A 450 6.67 -9.05 -44.63
N ARG A 451 7.06 -9.69 -45.74
CA ARG A 451 7.98 -9.10 -46.72
C ARG A 451 7.40 -7.84 -47.37
N GLY A 452 6.11 -7.86 -47.72
CA GLY A 452 5.41 -6.67 -48.22
C GLY A 452 5.38 -5.53 -47.20
N ARG A 453 5.14 -5.85 -45.92
CA ARG A 453 5.14 -4.86 -44.84
C ARG A 453 6.52 -4.27 -44.57
N VAL A 454 7.58 -5.09 -44.62
CA VAL A 454 8.96 -4.61 -44.46
C VAL A 454 9.37 -3.68 -45.61
N LEU A 455 9.03 -4.00 -46.86
CA LEU A 455 9.31 -3.14 -48.01
C LEU A 455 8.52 -1.82 -47.95
N ALA A 456 7.27 -1.84 -47.49
CA ALA A 456 6.48 -0.62 -47.28
C ALA A 456 7.10 0.26 -46.19
N LEU A 457 7.51 -0.33 -45.05
CA LEU A 457 8.19 0.40 -43.98
C LEU A 457 9.54 0.97 -44.42
N GLN A 458 10.31 0.23 -45.21
CA GLN A 458 11.57 0.73 -45.79
C GLN A 458 11.33 1.92 -46.73
N ARG A 459 10.29 1.88 -47.57
CA ARG A 459 9.90 3.02 -48.42
C ARG A 459 9.45 4.23 -47.59
N HIS A 460 8.67 4.01 -46.54
CA HIS A 460 8.24 5.08 -45.64
C HIS A 460 9.42 5.72 -44.91
N LEU A 461 10.40 4.92 -44.45
CA LEU A 461 11.62 5.45 -43.86
C LEU A 461 12.45 6.24 -44.87
N ALA A 462 12.56 5.79 -46.11
CA ALA A 462 13.27 6.53 -47.15
C ALA A 462 12.63 7.90 -47.43
N VAL A 463 11.30 7.95 -47.56
CA VAL A 463 10.54 9.20 -47.76
C VAL A 463 10.66 10.13 -46.55
N LEU A 464 10.62 9.59 -45.33
CA LEU A 464 10.81 10.40 -44.12
C LEU A 464 12.24 10.95 -44.02
N GLN A 465 13.24 10.17 -44.44
CA GLN A 465 14.62 10.64 -44.48
C GLN A 465 14.84 11.73 -45.53
N THR A 466 14.23 11.64 -46.71
CA THR A 466 14.32 12.71 -47.73
C THR A 466 13.59 13.96 -47.25
N ALA A 467 12.36 13.84 -46.72
CA ALA A 467 11.62 14.96 -46.15
C ALA A 467 12.38 15.65 -45.01
N ARG A 468 13.07 14.88 -44.15
CA ARG A 468 13.94 15.45 -43.12
C ARG A 468 15.11 16.26 -43.71
N ARG A 469 15.77 15.75 -44.75
CA ARG A 469 16.88 16.46 -45.41
C ARG A 469 16.39 17.75 -46.08
N ASP A 470 15.22 17.72 -46.74
CA ASP A 470 14.66 18.90 -47.39
C ASP A 470 14.19 19.95 -46.39
N ALA A 471 13.57 19.54 -45.28
CA ALA A 471 13.24 20.44 -44.18
C ALA A 471 14.49 21.06 -43.53
N GLN A 472 15.59 20.30 -43.44
CA GLN A 472 16.87 20.83 -42.95
C GLN A 472 17.46 21.87 -43.92
N ARG A 473 17.43 21.63 -45.23
CA ARG A 473 17.88 22.60 -46.25
C ARG A 473 17.05 23.87 -46.20
N SER A 474 15.72 23.76 -46.20
CA SER A 474 14.83 24.92 -46.10
C SER A 474 15.04 25.70 -44.80
N SER A 475 15.26 25.02 -43.67
CA SER A 475 15.59 25.70 -42.42
C SER A 475 16.92 26.44 -42.50
N GLN A 476 17.92 25.91 -43.20
CA GLN A 476 19.20 26.59 -43.38
C GLN A 476 19.07 27.80 -44.31
N GLU A 477 18.35 27.67 -45.43
CA GLU A 477 18.08 28.78 -46.34
C GLU A 477 17.35 29.94 -45.64
N LEU A 478 16.38 29.62 -44.76
CA LEU A 478 15.69 30.63 -43.94
C LEU A 478 16.60 31.28 -42.90
N ARG A 479 17.59 30.56 -42.35
CA ARG A 479 18.60 31.17 -41.46
C ARG A 479 19.49 32.13 -42.24
N ASP A 480 20.02 31.69 -43.37
CA ASP A 480 20.89 32.50 -44.22
C ASP A 480 20.15 33.76 -44.74
N ALA A 481 18.86 33.63 -45.07
CA ALA A 481 18.01 34.77 -45.44
C ALA A 481 17.80 35.74 -44.27
N ASN A 482 17.55 35.24 -43.06
CA ASN A 482 17.44 36.08 -41.86
C ASN A 482 18.76 36.79 -41.53
N GLU A 483 19.91 36.14 -41.68
CA GLU A 483 21.23 36.76 -41.50
C GLU A 483 21.49 37.88 -42.51
N LYS A 484 21.04 37.70 -43.77
CA LYS A 484 21.10 38.77 -44.79
C LYS A 484 20.16 39.94 -44.44
N ILE A 485 18.95 39.68 -43.99
CA ILE A 485 18.00 40.75 -43.61
C ILE A 485 18.52 41.51 -42.38
N THR A 486 19.02 40.81 -41.36
CA THR A 486 19.57 41.44 -40.16
C THR A 486 20.80 42.29 -40.46
N SER A 487 21.73 41.80 -41.28
CA SER A 487 22.89 42.60 -41.73
C SER A 487 22.47 43.83 -42.54
N GLN A 488 21.47 43.72 -43.43
CA GLN A 488 20.92 44.86 -44.16
C GLN A 488 20.25 45.90 -43.24
N LEU A 489 19.50 45.46 -42.22
CA LEU A 489 18.87 46.34 -41.25
C LEU A 489 19.91 47.08 -40.40
N VAL A 490 20.97 46.38 -39.96
CA VAL A 490 22.09 47.00 -39.23
C VAL A 490 22.81 48.03 -40.10
N GLN A 491 23.04 47.73 -41.39
CA GLN A 491 23.63 48.69 -42.33
C GLN A 491 22.74 49.93 -42.51
N ARG A 492 21.43 49.75 -42.71
CA ARG A 492 20.47 50.86 -42.82
C ARG A 492 20.43 51.73 -41.56
N LEU A 493 20.46 51.09 -40.40
CA LEU A 493 20.51 51.80 -39.12
C LEU A 493 21.80 52.63 -39.00
N ASN A 494 22.93 52.09 -39.41
CA ASN A 494 24.21 52.81 -39.36
C ASN A 494 24.24 54.00 -40.32
N VAL A 495 23.73 53.85 -41.55
CA VAL A 495 23.60 54.97 -42.50
C VAL A 495 22.64 56.04 -41.96
N SER A 496 21.51 55.64 -41.37
CA SER A 496 20.57 56.57 -40.73
C SER A 496 21.19 57.33 -39.55
N LYS A 497 22.00 56.65 -38.73
CA LYS A 497 22.77 57.29 -37.65
C LYS A 497 23.77 58.31 -38.18
N GLN A 498 24.53 57.96 -39.22
CA GLN A 498 25.49 58.87 -39.86
C GLN A 498 24.79 60.10 -40.47
N LEU A 499 23.65 59.90 -41.15
CA LEU A 499 22.84 60.99 -41.68
C LEU A 499 22.34 61.90 -40.56
N SER A 500 21.83 61.33 -39.47
CA SER A 500 21.33 62.10 -38.32
C SER A 500 22.44 62.91 -37.66
N GLN A 501 23.64 62.34 -37.52
CA GLN A 501 24.82 63.06 -37.02
C GLN A 501 25.20 64.23 -37.93
N LYS A 502 25.20 64.04 -39.26
CA LYS A 502 25.47 65.10 -40.23
C LYS A 502 24.43 66.22 -40.16
N LEU A 503 23.13 65.88 -40.11
CA LEU A 503 22.07 66.87 -39.95
C LEU A 503 22.19 67.64 -38.63
N THR A 504 22.68 67.00 -37.57
CA THR A 504 22.91 67.64 -36.28
C THR A 504 24.09 68.63 -36.35
N SER A 505 25.18 68.28 -37.04
CA SER A 505 26.31 69.20 -37.25
C SER A 505 25.93 70.37 -38.17
N ASP A 506 25.14 70.12 -39.21
CA ASP A 506 24.68 71.17 -40.14
C ASP A 506 23.74 72.14 -39.41
N LEU A 507 22.84 71.65 -38.55
CA LEU A 507 21.97 72.47 -37.72
C LEU A 507 22.76 73.36 -36.75
N ALA A 508 23.78 72.81 -36.07
CA ALA A 508 24.67 73.59 -35.21
C ALA A 508 25.43 74.67 -36.00
N GLY A 509 25.83 74.39 -37.24
CA GLY A 509 26.44 75.36 -38.14
C GLY A 509 25.50 76.52 -38.51
N VAL A 510 24.24 76.23 -38.84
CA VAL A 510 23.21 77.24 -39.15
C VAL A 510 22.84 78.07 -37.92
N GLU A 511 22.77 77.45 -36.75
CA GLU A 511 22.54 78.17 -35.49
C GLU A 511 23.66 79.17 -35.19
N GLN A 512 24.92 78.81 -35.47
CA GLN A 512 26.04 79.72 -35.32
C GLN A 512 25.99 80.89 -36.32
N GLN A 513 25.63 80.63 -37.59
CA GLN A 513 25.42 81.68 -38.60
C GLN A 513 24.31 82.66 -38.19
N LYS A 514 23.20 82.14 -37.64
CA LYS A 514 22.12 82.98 -37.12
C LYS A 514 22.61 83.94 -36.04
N LYS A 515 23.42 83.47 -35.08
CA LYS A 515 23.98 84.33 -34.02
C LYS A 515 24.89 85.43 -34.56
N VAL A 516 25.68 85.14 -35.59
CA VAL A 516 26.53 86.14 -36.25
C VAL A 516 25.67 87.22 -36.91
N LEU A 517 24.65 86.84 -37.67
CA LEU A 517 23.73 87.78 -38.33
C LEU A 517 22.93 88.61 -37.31
N GLU A 518 22.53 88.02 -36.18
CA GLU A 518 21.90 88.76 -35.08
C GLU A 518 22.83 89.82 -34.48
N MET A 519 24.11 89.49 -34.30
CA MET A 519 25.12 90.43 -33.81
C MET A 519 25.40 91.56 -34.81
N GLU A 520 25.47 91.25 -36.12
CA GLU A 520 25.61 92.25 -37.18
C GLU A 520 24.40 93.19 -37.24
N LEU A 521 23.17 92.66 -37.13
CA LEU A 521 21.95 93.49 -37.05
C LEU A 521 21.95 94.45 -35.87
N GLU A 522 22.44 94.00 -34.72
CA GLU A 522 22.54 94.85 -33.53
C GLU A 522 23.62 95.93 -33.71
N GLN A 523 24.73 95.63 -34.40
CA GLN A 523 25.72 96.63 -34.81
C GLN A 523 25.13 97.67 -35.77
N TRP A 524 24.34 97.25 -36.77
CA TRP A 524 23.65 98.17 -37.68
C TRP A 524 22.64 99.07 -36.96
N ARG A 525 21.91 98.54 -35.97
CA ARG A 525 21.01 99.35 -35.12
C ARG A 525 21.78 100.36 -34.26
N GLN A 526 22.98 100.01 -33.81
CA GLN A 526 23.84 100.90 -33.04
C GLN A 526 24.39 102.05 -33.90
N ILE A 527 24.81 101.76 -35.14
CA ILE A 527 25.26 102.77 -36.12
C ILE A 527 24.15 103.78 -36.41
N HIS A 528 22.91 103.32 -36.62
CA HIS A 528 21.79 104.19 -36.93
C HIS A 528 21.39 105.16 -35.78
N ARG A 529 21.77 104.86 -34.53
CA ARG A 529 21.50 105.74 -33.38
C ARG A 529 22.47 106.94 -33.24
N THR A 530 23.57 106.99 -34.00
CA THR A 530 24.64 107.99 -33.80
C THR A 530 24.69 109.13 -34.83
N ASN A 531 23.86 109.11 -35.87
CA ASN A 531 23.87 110.14 -36.92
C ASN A 531 22.59 111.00 -36.91
N THR A 532 22.66 112.20 -36.33
CA THR A 532 21.70 113.29 -36.59
C THR A 532 22.39 114.65 -36.50
N PRO A 533 22.45 115.42 -37.61
CA PRO A 533 22.25 116.88 -37.59
C PRO A 533 21.24 117.31 -38.69
N GLN A 534 20.20 118.11 -38.41
CA GLN A 534 20.16 119.58 -38.25
C GLN A 534 20.08 120.35 -39.59
N GLN A 535 19.00 121.15 -39.77
CA GLN A 535 18.96 122.57 -40.23
C GLN A 535 17.79 122.96 -41.17
N LEU A 536 17.02 123.96 -40.70
CA LEU A 536 16.26 124.99 -41.43
C LEU A 536 17.21 125.92 -42.24
N PRO A 537 16.79 126.64 -43.31
CA PRO A 537 16.09 127.96 -43.19
C PRO A 537 15.05 128.23 -44.33
N SER A 538 13.94 128.94 -44.17
CA SER A 538 13.65 130.34 -43.78
C SER A 538 14.21 131.41 -44.74
N THR A 539 13.33 132.08 -45.49
CA THR A 539 13.55 133.44 -46.00
C THR A 539 12.24 134.24 -46.05
N ALA A 540 12.37 135.50 -45.62
CA ALA A 540 11.34 136.44 -45.21
C ALA A 540 10.89 137.40 -46.34
N PRO A 541 9.80 138.17 -46.15
CA PRO A 541 9.21 139.09 -47.13
C PRO A 541 9.77 140.52 -47.04
N GLN A 542 9.63 141.33 -48.11
CA GLN A 542 10.01 142.75 -48.15
C GLN A 542 8.92 143.58 -48.90
N PRO A 543 8.48 144.74 -48.38
CA PRO A 543 7.47 145.61 -49.00
C PRO A 543 7.97 147.02 -49.42
N LEU A 544 7.18 147.67 -50.31
CA LEU A 544 6.97 149.12 -50.55
C LEU A 544 8.15 150.05 -50.98
N GLU A 545 7.98 150.76 -52.11
CA GLU A 545 8.21 152.22 -52.25
C GLU A 545 7.64 152.78 -53.59
N THR A 546 7.19 154.04 -53.57
CA THR A 546 6.48 154.82 -54.62
C THR A 546 7.35 156.02 -55.11
N PRO A 547 6.90 156.96 -55.99
CA PRO A 547 7.02 156.94 -57.45
C PRO A 547 7.75 158.19 -58.04
N SER A 548 8.04 158.21 -59.35
CA SER A 548 8.27 159.47 -60.12
C SER A 548 7.88 159.29 -61.61
N PRO A 549 7.62 160.35 -62.39
CA PRO A 549 6.60 160.38 -63.44
C PRO A 549 7.11 160.06 -64.86
N PRO A 550 7.00 158.80 -65.29
CA PRO A 550 6.50 158.47 -66.63
C PRO A 550 5.42 157.36 -66.54
N VAL A 551 4.56 157.48 -65.53
CA VAL A 551 3.69 156.42 -65.00
C VAL A 551 2.59 155.96 -65.96
N LEU A 552 2.12 156.76 -66.92
CA LEU A 552 0.97 156.37 -67.77
C LEU A 552 1.27 155.31 -68.84
N LYS A 553 2.48 155.30 -69.44
CA LYS A 553 2.88 154.23 -70.39
C LYS A 553 3.38 152.98 -69.65
N ALA A 554 3.97 153.15 -68.47
CA ALA A 554 4.36 152.04 -67.59
C ALA A 554 3.13 151.33 -67.00
N LEU A 555 2.10 152.08 -66.55
CA LEU A 555 0.85 151.49 -66.04
C LEU A 555 0.12 150.70 -67.12
N GLU A 556 0.09 151.18 -68.37
CA GLU A 556 -0.60 150.46 -69.45
C GLU A 556 0.16 149.17 -69.83
N ALA A 557 1.49 149.18 -69.77
CA ALA A 557 2.33 147.99 -69.92
C ALA A 557 2.18 147.04 -68.72
N GLU A 558 2.08 147.55 -67.50
CA GLU A 558 1.82 146.78 -66.28
C GLU A 558 0.43 146.17 -66.29
N VAL A 559 -0.61 146.89 -66.73
CA VAL A 559 -1.97 146.34 -66.87
C VAL A 559 -2.00 145.24 -67.93
N LYS A 560 -1.30 145.41 -69.06
CA LYS A 560 -1.15 144.34 -70.07
C LYS A 560 -0.35 143.16 -69.51
N GLN A 561 0.71 143.40 -68.73
CA GLN A 561 1.50 142.37 -68.06
C GLN A 561 0.70 141.64 -66.97
N LEU A 562 -0.13 142.35 -66.19
CA LEU A 562 -1.03 141.78 -65.21
C LEU A 562 -2.15 141.00 -65.90
N HIS A 563 -2.64 141.46 -67.06
CA HIS A 563 -3.63 140.75 -67.85
C HIS A 563 -3.08 139.45 -68.44
N THR A 564 -1.85 139.45 -68.97
CA THR A 564 -1.18 138.22 -69.44
C THR A 564 -0.86 137.27 -68.28
N LYS A 565 -0.37 137.78 -67.14
CA LYS A 565 -0.17 137.00 -65.90
C LYS A 565 -1.48 136.41 -65.36
N LEU A 566 -2.57 137.17 -65.40
CA LEU A 566 -3.88 136.69 -65.00
C LEU A 566 -4.38 135.59 -65.95
N LYS A 567 -4.14 135.75 -67.27
CA LYS A 567 -4.51 134.75 -68.27
C LYS A 567 -3.68 133.46 -68.14
N SER A 568 -2.37 133.56 -67.88
CA SER A 568 -1.51 132.40 -67.62
C SER A 568 -1.86 131.72 -66.31
N SER A 569 -2.07 132.49 -65.23
CA SER A 569 -2.53 131.97 -63.94
C SER A 569 -3.91 131.30 -64.04
N LYS A 570 -4.84 131.87 -64.80
CA LYS A 570 -6.15 131.26 -65.09
C LYS A 570 -5.99 129.94 -65.85
N ALA A 571 -5.10 129.86 -66.84
CA ALA A 571 -4.80 128.63 -67.57
C ALA A 571 -4.17 127.57 -66.64
N GLU A 572 -3.25 127.97 -65.77
CA GLU A 572 -2.66 127.11 -64.73
C GLU A 572 -3.71 126.58 -63.76
N VAL A 573 -4.62 127.43 -63.27
CA VAL A 573 -5.75 127.00 -62.42
C VAL A 573 -6.63 125.98 -63.14
N THR A 574 -6.93 126.17 -64.43
CA THR A 574 -7.69 125.16 -65.20
C THR A 574 -6.92 123.85 -65.36
N ARG A 575 -5.59 123.89 -65.56
CA ARG A 575 -4.71 122.71 -65.61
C ARG A 575 -4.64 121.98 -64.27
N HIS A 576 -4.51 122.71 -63.16
CA HIS A 576 -4.58 122.14 -61.82
C HIS A 576 -5.95 121.57 -61.52
N THR A 577 -7.03 122.17 -62.04
CA THR A 577 -8.39 121.66 -61.87
C THR A 577 -8.61 120.36 -62.65
N SER A 578 -8.12 120.25 -63.90
CA SER A 578 -8.20 119.01 -64.67
C SER A 578 -7.30 117.91 -64.10
N ALA A 579 -6.09 118.26 -63.63
CA ALA A 579 -5.21 117.35 -62.92
C ALA A 579 -5.86 116.83 -61.62
N ASN A 580 -6.48 117.72 -60.83
CA ASN A 580 -7.23 117.30 -59.63
C ASN A 580 -8.42 116.39 -59.97
N LYS A 581 -9.16 116.66 -61.05
CA LYS A 581 -10.24 115.77 -61.52
C LYS A 581 -9.70 114.40 -61.93
N ALA A 582 -8.58 114.34 -62.65
CA ALA A 582 -7.93 113.08 -63.02
C ALA A 582 -7.43 112.31 -61.80
N LEU A 583 -6.80 112.97 -60.83
CA LEU A 583 -6.37 112.36 -59.57
C LEU A 583 -7.54 111.84 -58.75
N ARG A 584 -8.66 112.57 -58.68
CA ARG A 584 -9.89 112.11 -58.03
C ARG A 584 -10.48 110.88 -58.73
N ALA A 585 -10.51 110.87 -60.06
CA ALA A 585 -10.97 109.71 -60.82
C ALA A 585 -10.07 108.49 -60.58
N GLN A 586 -8.74 108.68 -60.57
CA GLN A 586 -7.80 107.62 -60.21
C GLN A 586 -7.98 107.14 -58.77
N LEU A 587 -8.21 108.05 -57.81
CA LEU A 587 -8.47 107.67 -56.43
C LEU A 587 -9.73 106.81 -56.31
N LEU A 588 -10.83 107.20 -56.97
CA LEU A 588 -12.06 106.40 -57.02
C LEU A 588 -11.84 105.01 -57.65
N GLU A 589 -11.09 104.93 -58.75
CA GLU A 589 -10.72 103.65 -59.37
C GLU A 589 -9.88 102.78 -58.42
N ARG A 590 -8.97 103.38 -57.64
CA ARG A 590 -8.20 102.66 -56.61
C ARG A 590 -9.08 102.22 -55.44
N GLU A 591 -10.03 103.03 -55.01
CA GLU A 591 -11.01 102.66 -53.96
C GLU A 591 -11.90 101.50 -54.39
N GLU A 592 -12.37 101.50 -55.65
CA GLU A 592 -13.15 100.39 -56.20
C GLU A 592 -12.31 99.11 -56.27
N LYS A 593 -11.08 99.19 -56.77
CA LYS A 593 -10.13 98.05 -56.76
C LYS A 593 -9.83 97.55 -55.35
N LEU A 594 -9.68 98.44 -54.37
CA LEU A 594 -9.50 98.05 -52.96
C LEU A 594 -10.73 97.31 -52.43
N ARG A 595 -11.94 97.77 -52.80
CA ARG A 595 -13.20 97.13 -52.41
C ARG A 595 -13.32 95.72 -53.01
N GLU A 596 -13.03 95.56 -54.30
CA GLU A 596 -12.99 94.24 -54.96
C GLU A 596 -11.95 93.30 -54.34
N LEU A 597 -10.76 93.81 -54.01
CA LEU A 597 -9.73 93.02 -53.34
C LEU A 597 -10.15 92.62 -51.93
N GLN A 598 -10.82 93.51 -51.19
CA GLN A 598 -11.35 93.21 -49.86
C GLN A 598 -12.42 92.13 -49.92
N GLU A 599 -13.33 92.17 -50.90
CA GLU A 599 -14.31 91.11 -51.12
C GLU A 599 -13.63 89.77 -51.45
N LYS A 600 -12.60 89.75 -52.30
CA LYS A 600 -11.80 88.54 -52.60
C LYS A 600 -11.11 87.99 -51.35
N VAL A 601 -10.59 88.86 -50.48
CA VAL A 601 -10.02 88.44 -49.19
C VAL A 601 -11.08 87.78 -48.32
N ILE A 602 -12.25 88.40 -48.16
CA ILE A 602 -13.33 87.83 -47.34
C ILE A 602 -13.79 86.45 -47.88
N HIS A 603 -13.87 86.27 -49.20
CA HIS A 603 -14.20 84.96 -49.79
C HIS A 603 -13.12 83.92 -49.49
N THR A 604 -11.84 84.26 -49.69
CA THR A 604 -10.74 83.34 -49.40
C THR A 604 -10.59 83.03 -47.91
N GLU A 605 -10.93 83.97 -47.02
CA GLU A 605 -11.00 83.75 -45.57
C GLU A 605 -12.07 82.71 -45.19
N ARG A 606 -13.26 82.77 -45.80
CA ARG A 606 -14.30 81.74 -45.61
C ARG A 606 -13.84 80.37 -46.08
N ASP A 607 -13.20 80.29 -47.25
CA ASP A 607 -12.66 79.04 -47.78
C ASP A 607 -11.56 78.46 -46.89
N VAL A 608 -10.65 79.31 -46.38
CA VAL A 608 -9.62 78.91 -45.43
C VAL A 608 -10.24 78.41 -44.13
N HIS A 609 -11.30 79.07 -43.64
CA HIS A 609 -12.03 78.62 -42.44
C HIS A 609 -12.67 77.24 -42.64
N MET A 610 -13.38 77.01 -43.75
CA MET A 610 -13.97 75.70 -44.07
C MET A 610 -12.90 74.61 -44.21
N LYS A 611 -11.78 74.90 -44.89
CA LYS A 611 -10.64 73.97 -45.01
C LYS A 611 -10.02 73.66 -43.65
N ARG A 612 -9.89 74.65 -42.76
CA ARG A 612 -9.42 74.43 -41.38
C ARG A 612 -10.37 73.50 -40.63
N GLN A 613 -11.67 73.71 -40.72
CA GLN A 613 -12.67 72.83 -40.10
C GLN A 613 -12.54 71.39 -40.61
N LEU A 614 -12.44 71.20 -41.93
CA LEU A 614 -12.24 69.88 -42.52
C LEU A 614 -10.95 69.20 -42.04
N VAL A 615 -9.85 69.97 -41.93
CA VAL A 615 -8.58 69.45 -41.40
C VAL A 615 -8.71 69.02 -39.95
N GLU A 616 -9.42 69.78 -39.11
CA GLU A 616 -9.68 69.40 -37.71
C GLU A 616 -10.59 68.16 -37.61
N ASP A 617 -11.61 68.04 -38.46
CA ASP A 617 -12.46 66.84 -38.53
C ASP A 617 -11.66 65.61 -38.96
N VAL A 618 -10.72 65.74 -39.91
CA VAL A 618 -9.82 64.64 -40.30
C VAL A 618 -8.85 64.30 -39.17
N LYS A 619 -8.30 65.30 -38.46
CA LYS A 619 -7.42 65.07 -37.31
C LYS A 619 -8.12 64.32 -36.18
N THR A 620 -9.38 64.66 -35.86
CA THR A 620 -10.15 63.97 -34.82
C THR A 620 -10.47 62.53 -35.21
N ARG A 621 -10.87 62.29 -36.47
CA ARG A 621 -11.05 60.92 -37.01
C ARG A 621 -9.76 60.12 -36.97
N MET A 622 -8.63 60.71 -37.34
CA MET A 622 -7.31 60.05 -37.27
C MET A 622 -6.94 59.70 -35.82
N LYS A 623 -7.17 60.59 -34.86
CA LYS A 623 -6.93 60.31 -33.44
C LYS A 623 -7.77 59.12 -32.95
N PHE A 624 -9.06 59.09 -33.28
CA PHE A 624 -9.95 57.97 -32.95
C PHE A 624 -9.44 56.65 -33.56
N LEU A 625 -9.08 56.66 -34.85
CA LEU A 625 -8.55 55.46 -35.51
C LEU A 625 -7.25 54.98 -34.85
N LEU A 626 -6.33 55.87 -34.51
CA LEU A 626 -5.10 55.53 -33.79
C LEU A 626 -5.38 54.97 -32.39
N GLU A 627 -6.38 55.49 -31.67
CA GLU A 627 -6.81 54.94 -30.38
C GLU A 627 -7.42 53.54 -30.54
N THR A 628 -8.26 53.32 -31.56
CA THR A 628 -8.80 51.98 -31.85
C THR A 628 -7.71 51.00 -32.29
N GLU A 629 -6.69 51.44 -33.03
CA GLU A 629 -5.55 50.61 -33.38
C GLU A 629 -4.74 50.23 -32.13
N ARG A 630 -4.55 51.17 -31.20
CA ARG A 630 -3.88 50.89 -29.91
C ARG A 630 -4.67 49.90 -29.06
N THR A 631 -5.99 49.99 -28.99
CA THR A 631 -6.81 49.02 -28.23
C THR A 631 -6.78 47.64 -28.89
N HIS A 632 -6.90 47.56 -30.23
CA HIS A 632 -6.76 46.30 -30.96
C HIS A 632 -5.37 45.67 -30.76
N ARG A 633 -4.30 46.47 -30.80
CA ARG A 633 -2.94 46.01 -30.49
C ARG A 633 -2.84 45.42 -29.08
N GLY A 634 -3.42 46.08 -28.08
CA GLY A 634 -3.51 45.55 -26.71
C GLY A 634 -4.25 44.21 -26.64
N LEU A 635 -5.40 44.09 -27.31
CA LEU A 635 -6.15 42.83 -27.39
C LEU A 635 -5.35 41.70 -28.06
N VAL A 636 -4.61 42.02 -29.13
CA VAL A 636 -3.72 41.05 -29.79
C VAL A 636 -2.62 40.59 -28.83
N GLU A 637 -1.97 41.51 -28.10
CA GLU A 637 -0.96 41.16 -27.10
C GLU A 637 -1.52 40.28 -25.96
N GLU A 638 -2.75 40.53 -25.51
CA GLU A 638 -3.44 39.67 -24.55
C GLU A 638 -3.73 38.27 -25.10
N LEU A 639 -4.17 38.18 -26.36
CA LEU A 639 -4.37 36.90 -27.03
C LEU A 639 -3.06 36.14 -27.21
N GLU A 640 -1.96 36.81 -27.59
CA GLU A 640 -0.63 36.20 -27.66
C GLU A 640 -0.17 35.67 -26.30
N LYS A 641 -0.42 36.39 -25.21
CA LYS A 641 -0.14 35.92 -23.85
C LYS A 641 -0.95 34.66 -23.52
N LYS A 642 -2.25 34.65 -23.83
CA LYS A 642 -3.13 33.47 -23.64
C LYS A 642 -2.67 32.27 -24.47
N VAL A 643 -2.25 32.48 -25.72
CA VAL A 643 -1.68 31.42 -26.56
C VAL A 643 -0.40 30.87 -25.93
N LYS A 644 0.51 31.74 -25.46
CA LYS A 644 1.75 31.30 -24.79
C LYS A 644 1.45 30.45 -23.54
N THR A 645 0.56 30.89 -22.65
CA THR A 645 0.19 30.12 -21.45
C THR A 645 -0.46 28.78 -21.81
N LEU A 646 -1.38 28.75 -22.78
CA LEU A 646 -2.01 27.51 -23.25
C LEU A 646 -1.00 26.55 -23.89
N THR A 647 -0.01 27.06 -24.64
CA THR A 647 1.06 26.22 -25.21
C THR A 647 1.95 25.63 -24.11
N GLU A 648 2.32 26.40 -23.10
CA GLU A 648 3.09 25.91 -21.95
C GLU A 648 2.30 24.84 -21.17
N GLU A 649 1.02 25.08 -20.89
CA GLU A 649 0.13 24.09 -20.30
C GLU A 649 0.04 22.80 -21.13
N ALA A 650 -0.10 22.91 -22.45
CA ALA A 650 -0.14 21.75 -23.34
C ALA A 650 1.16 20.94 -23.27
N THR A 651 2.31 21.61 -23.20
CA THR A 651 3.61 20.95 -23.04
C THR A 651 3.78 20.28 -21.68
N ASN A 652 3.26 20.89 -20.61
CA ASN A 652 3.23 20.30 -19.27
C ASN A 652 2.32 19.07 -19.21
N ARG A 653 1.12 19.14 -19.80
CA ARG A 653 0.21 17.99 -19.93
C ARG A 653 0.87 16.86 -20.72
N LYS A 654 1.57 17.17 -21.82
CA LYS A 654 2.33 16.18 -22.60
C LYS A 654 3.42 15.51 -21.74
N ALA A 655 4.22 16.28 -21.00
CA ALA A 655 5.25 15.74 -20.13
C ALA A 655 4.68 14.83 -19.02
N PHE A 656 3.53 15.21 -18.45
CA PHE A 656 2.80 14.40 -17.48
C PHE A 656 2.30 13.08 -18.08
N ILE A 657 1.67 13.13 -19.26
CA ILE A 657 1.24 11.93 -20.00
C ILE A 657 2.42 11.01 -20.28
N ASP A 658 3.57 11.55 -20.72
CA ASP A 658 4.76 10.74 -20.99
C ASP A 658 5.37 10.14 -19.71
N SER A 659 5.24 10.83 -18.56
CA SER A 659 5.59 10.26 -17.26
C SER A 659 4.65 9.13 -16.84
N LEU A 660 3.34 9.28 -17.07
CA LEU A 660 2.37 8.21 -16.81
C LEU A 660 2.60 7.01 -17.72
N LYS A 661 2.90 7.22 -19.00
CA LYS A 661 3.29 6.14 -19.93
C LYS A 661 4.53 5.39 -19.46
N ARG A 662 5.56 6.09 -18.96
CA ARG A 662 6.75 5.46 -18.36
C ARG A 662 6.41 4.65 -17.11
N ARG A 663 5.56 5.16 -16.23
CA ARG A 663 5.10 4.40 -15.05
C ARG A 663 4.29 3.17 -15.45
N LEU A 664 3.42 3.31 -16.44
CA LEU A 664 2.61 2.20 -16.96
C LEU A 664 3.51 1.14 -17.60
N SER A 665 4.55 1.51 -18.35
CA SER A 665 5.46 0.53 -18.95
C SER A 665 6.28 -0.23 -17.89
N VAL A 666 6.69 0.44 -16.81
CA VAL A 666 7.33 -0.22 -15.66
C VAL A 666 6.35 -1.18 -14.98
N ALA A 667 5.14 -0.73 -14.64
CA ALA A 667 4.12 -1.58 -14.02
C ALA A 667 3.74 -2.79 -14.89
N THR A 668 3.69 -2.64 -16.22
CA THR A 668 3.45 -3.76 -17.14
C THR A 668 4.61 -4.76 -17.15
N LYS A 669 5.87 -4.29 -17.06
CA LYS A 669 7.04 -5.18 -16.94
C LYS A 669 7.06 -5.91 -15.60
N GLU A 670 6.82 -5.21 -14.49
CA GLU A 670 6.71 -5.82 -13.16
C GLU A 670 5.57 -6.84 -13.12
N LYS A 671 4.40 -6.51 -13.67
CA LYS A 671 3.30 -7.46 -13.83
C LYS A 671 3.74 -8.72 -14.58
N SER A 672 4.43 -8.57 -15.72
CA SER A 672 4.91 -9.73 -16.48
C SER A 672 5.93 -10.56 -15.69
N GLN A 673 6.78 -9.94 -14.87
CA GLN A 673 7.72 -10.65 -14.00
C GLN A 673 7.00 -11.38 -12.85
N TYR A 674 5.96 -10.78 -12.27
CA TYR A 674 5.14 -11.46 -11.28
C TYR A 674 4.36 -12.62 -11.90
N GLU A 675 3.84 -12.46 -13.12
CA GLU A 675 3.18 -13.55 -13.86
C GLU A 675 4.12 -14.71 -14.14
N THR A 676 5.38 -14.46 -14.56
CA THR A 676 6.37 -15.52 -14.77
C THR A 676 6.75 -16.20 -13.47
N THR A 677 7.03 -15.45 -12.41
CA THR A 677 7.39 -16.05 -11.10
C THR A 677 6.22 -16.82 -10.48
N CYS A 678 4.98 -16.35 -10.64
CA CYS A 678 3.79 -17.12 -10.24
C CYS A 678 3.64 -18.41 -11.05
N GLN A 679 3.96 -18.39 -12.35
CA GLN A 679 3.95 -19.59 -13.18
C GLN A 679 5.02 -20.59 -12.73
N ASP A 680 6.26 -20.14 -12.48
CA ASP A 680 7.35 -20.98 -11.98
C ASP A 680 7.01 -21.61 -10.63
N LEU A 681 6.39 -20.84 -9.71
CA LEU A 681 5.95 -21.35 -8.41
C LEU A 681 4.82 -22.37 -8.53
N LYS A 682 3.89 -22.20 -9.48
CA LYS A 682 2.85 -23.21 -9.77
C LYS A 682 3.47 -24.50 -10.29
N GLU A 683 4.39 -24.41 -11.25
CA GLU A 683 5.10 -25.59 -11.76
C GLU A 683 5.94 -26.27 -10.67
N GLY A 684 6.52 -25.49 -9.76
CA GLY A 684 7.21 -26.01 -8.57
C GLY A 684 6.25 -26.74 -7.62
N LEU A 685 5.06 -26.21 -7.40
CA LEU A 685 4.03 -26.83 -6.58
C LEU A 685 3.55 -28.15 -7.20
N ASP A 686 3.23 -28.16 -8.50
CA ASP A 686 2.79 -29.36 -9.22
C ASP A 686 3.84 -30.47 -9.15
N LYS A 687 5.13 -30.13 -9.27
CA LYS A 687 6.24 -31.09 -9.09
C LYS A 687 6.30 -31.66 -7.67
N LYS A 688 6.03 -30.83 -6.65
CA LYS A 688 6.00 -31.27 -5.25
C LYS A 688 4.78 -32.14 -4.97
N GLU A 689 3.62 -31.82 -5.55
CA GLU A 689 2.42 -32.63 -5.47
C GLU A 689 2.65 -34.02 -6.06
N GLN A 690 3.22 -34.10 -7.28
CA GLN A 690 3.63 -35.38 -7.89
C GLN A 690 4.61 -36.18 -7.01
N CYS A 691 5.56 -35.50 -6.35
CA CYS A 691 6.49 -36.16 -5.42
C CYS A 691 5.77 -36.71 -4.18
N VAL A 692 4.82 -35.97 -3.62
CA VAL A 692 4.00 -36.42 -2.49
C VAL A 692 3.14 -37.61 -2.90
N GLU A 693 2.50 -37.58 -4.08
CA GLU A 693 1.74 -38.72 -4.60
C GLU A 693 2.61 -39.98 -4.74
N ALA A 694 3.82 -39.84 -5.29
CA ALA A 694 4.78 -40.94 -5.40
C ALA A 694 5.20 -41.49 -4.03
N LEU A 695 5.44 -40.62 -3.04
CA LEU A 695 5.75 -41.03 -1.67
C LEU A 695 4.56 -41.73 -1.00
N GLN A 696 3.34 -41.22 -1.17
CA GLN A 696 2.14 -41.88 -0.64
C GLN A 696 1.93 -43.24 -1.30
N ALA A 697 2.20 -43.39 -2.59
CA ALA A 697 2.14 -44.69 -3.28
C ALA A 697 3.14 -45.68 -2.68
N ARG A 698 4.37 -45.23 -2.37
CA ARG A 698 5.38 -46.05 -1.67
C ARG A 698 4.96 -46.42 -0.25
N VAL A 699 4.39 -45.49 0.51
CA VAL A 699 3.86 -45.78 1.86
C VAL A 699 2.76 -46.83 1.78
N ARG A 700 1.78 -46.66 0.89
CA ARG A 700 0.72 -47.66 0.67
C ARG A 700 1.28 -49.02 0.26
N ALA A 701 2.33 -49.06 -0.56
CA ALA A 701 3.00 -50.32 -0.93
C ALA A 701 3.69 -50.98 0.28
N SER A 702 4.37 -50.19 1.11
CA SER A 702 4.99 -50.68 2.35
C SER A 702 3.96 -51.17 3.37
N GLU A 703 2.84 -50.46 3.55
CA GLU A 703 1.74 -50.88 4.43
C GLU A 703 1.13 -52.20 3.97
N ARG A 704 0.94 -52.39 2.66
CA ARG A 704 0.48 -53.68 2.10
C ARG A 704 1.48 -54.80 2.38
N ALA A 705 2.78 -54.55 2.13
CA ALA A 705 3.82 -55.53 2.42
C ALA A 705 3.89 -55.87 3.93
N GLN A 706 3.72 -54.88 4.80
CA GLN A 706 3.64 -55.10 6.25
C GLN A 706 2.42 -55.93 6.63
N ALA A 707 1.23 -55.62 6.10
CA ALA A 707 0.02 -56.39 6.37
C ALA A 707 0.13 -57.85 5.89
N GLU A 708 0.77 -58.08 4.73
CA GLU A 708 1.08 -59.44 4.26
C GLU A 708 2.02 -60.17 5.21
N LEU A 709 3.08 -59.51 5.70
CA LEU A 709 4.00 -60.07 6.69
C LEU A 709 3.27 -60.39 8.01
N GLU A 710 2.47 -59.48 8.54
CA GLU A 710 1.66 -59.69 9.74
C GLU A 710 0.68 -60.86 9.57
N GLN A 711 0.06 -60.99 8.40
CA GLN A 711 -0.81 -62.11 8.08
C GLN A 711 -0.03 -63.43 8.02
N THR A 712 1.16 -63.46 7.43
CA THR A 712 2.01 -64.66 7.41
C THR A 712 2.48 -65.05 8.80
N ALA A 713 2.88 -64.10 9.64
CA ALA A 713 3.27 -64.34 11.03
C ALA A 713 2.09 -64.87 11.86
N SER A 714 0.90 -64.28 11.69
CA SER A 714 -0.32 -64.73 12.36
C SER A 714 -0.67 -66.17 11.98
N ARG A 715 -0.63 -66.51 10.68
CA ARG A 715 -0.84 -67.89 10.20
C ARG A 715 0.18 -68.88 10.77
N GLN A 716 1.45 -68.50 10.86
CA GLN A 716 2.48 -69.34 11.45
C GLN A 716 2.23 -69.58 12.94
N MET A 717 1.86 -68.53 13.67
CA MET A 717 1.55 -68.62 15.09
C MET A 717 0.29 -69.45 15.33
N GLU A 718 -0.77 -69.24 14.54
CA GLU A 718 -1.97 -70.09 14.55
C GLU A 718 -1.61 -71.56 14.29
N GLY A 719 -0.80 -71.84 13.27
CA GLY A 719 -0.34 -73.21 12.97
C GLY A 719 0.42 -73.85 14.14
N LEU A 720 1.32 -73.12 14.79
CA LEU A 720 2.04 -73.59 15.98
C LEU A 720 1.09 -73.83 17.16
N THR A 721 0.14 -72.93 17.39
CA THR A 721 -0.86 -73.11 18.46
C THR A 721 -1.73 -74.35 18.20
N GLN A 722 -2.18 -74.57 16.96
CA GLN A 722 -2.93 -75.76 16.57
C GLN A 722 -2.12 -77.05 16.76
N GLN A 723 -0.84 -77.05 16.39
CA GLN A 723 0.05 -78.19 16.63
C GLN A 723 0.21 -78.48 18.13
N SER A 724 0.39 -77.42 18.93
CA SER A 724 0.49 -77.53 20.38
C SER A 724 -0.82 -78.06 21.00
N THR A 725 -1.98 -77.56 20.57
CA THR A 725 -3.28 -78.05 21.07
C THR A 725 -3.51 -79.51 20.71
N VAL A 726 -3.21 -79.93 19.47
CA VAL A 726 -3.33 -81.34 19.06
C VAL A 726 -2.39 -82.24 19.86
N ALA A 727 -1.15 -81.79 20.12
CA ALA A 727 -0.21 -82.52 20.96
C ALA A 727 -0.71 -82.64 22.41
N LEU A 728 -1.22 -81.55 22.98
CA LEU A 728 -1.82 -81.55 24.33
C LEU A 728 -3.04 -82.46 24.41
N GLU A 729 -3.94 -82.41 23.43
CA GLU A 729 -5.07 -83.34 23.35
C GLU A 729 -4.62 -84.80 23.27
N ALA A 730 -3.60 -85.11 22.46
CA ALA A 730 -3.06 -86.45 22.38
C ALA A 730 -2.46 -86.92 23.72
N LEU A 731 -1.76 -86.04 24.44
CA LEU A 731 -1.27 -86.32 25.79
C LEU A 731 -2.41 -86.51 26.78
N HIS A 732 -3.45 -85.67 26.75
CA HIS A 732 -4.64 -85.85 27.58
C HIS A 732 -5.38 -87.15 27.28
N ARG A 733 -5.52 -87.56 26.01
CA ARG A 733 -6.09 -88.87 25.64
C ARG A 733 -5.26 -90.02 26.19
N ARG A 734 -3.93 -89.97 26.05
CA ARG A 734 -3.02 -90.99 26.61
C ARG A 734 -3.10 -91.05 28.12
N LEU A 735 -3.18 -89.89 28.78
CA LEU A 735 -3.37 -89.78 30.22
C LEU A 735 -4.70 -90.39 30.64
N GLY A 736 -5.80 -90.10 29.91
CA GLY A 736 -7.11 -90.70 30.15
C GLY A 736 -7.08 -92.22 30.02
N LEU A 737 -6.43 -92.76 28.97
CA LEU A 737 -6.24 -94.20 28.82
C LEU A 737 -5.46 -94.80 29.99
N ALA A 738 -4.36 -94.18 30.43
CA ALA A 738 -3.59 -94.64 31.58
C ALA A 738 -4.42 -94.63 32.88
N HIS A 739 -5.25 -93.61 33.10
CA HIS A 739 -6.20 -93.59 34.23
C HIS A 739 -7.21 -94.73 34.15
N THR A 740 -7.82 -94.97 32.98
CA THR A 740 -8.76 -96.10 32.84
C THR A 740 -8.08 -97.46 33.07
N GLN A 741 -6.82 -97.61 32.68
CA GLN A 741 -6.04 -98.83 32.98
C GLN A 741 -5.76 -98.97 34.47
N LEU A 742 -5.44 -97.86 35.15
CA LEU A 742 -5.24 -97.84 36.59
C LEU A 742 -6.53 -98.20 37.33
N ASP A 743 -7.67 -97.65 36.92
CA ASP A 743 -9.00 -97.99 37.47
C ASP A 743 -9.33 -99.47 37.27
N GLN A 744 -9.03 -100.03 36.09
CA GLN A 744 -9.18 -101.47 35.82
C GLN A 744 -8.31 -102.33 36.73
N LEU A 745 -7.04 -101.96 36.93
CA LEU A 745 -6.14 -102.67 37.85
C LEU A 745 -6.63 -102.57 39.30
N GLN A 746 -7.09 -101.40 39.73
CA GLN A 746 -7.68 -101.24 41.06
C GLN A 746 -8.92 -102.13 41.23
N ALA A 747 -9.80 -102.21 40.22
CA ALA A 747 -10.98 -103.07 40.25
C ALA A 747 -10.60 -104.57 40.31
N PHE A 748 -9.60 -105.00 39.52
CA PHE A 748 -9.07 -106.36 39.55
C PHE A 748 -8.52 -106.72 40.93
N ILE A 749 -7.73 -105.83 41.54
CA ILE A 749 -7.16 -106.06 42.87
C ILE A 749 -8.25 -106.14 43.94
N LYS A 750 -9.29 -105.30 43.87
CA LYS A 750 -10.45 -105.39 44.77
C LYS A 750 -11.15 -106.75 44.64
N ALA A 751 -11.37 -107.22 43.41
CA ALA A 751 -11.95 -108.54 43.16
C ALA A 751 -11.08 -109.68 43.70
N LEU A 752 -9.76 -109.62 43.49
CA LEU A 752 -8.81 -110.59 44.03
C LEU A 752 -8.79 -110.60 45.56
N ALA A 753 -8.84 -109.42 46.19
CA ALA A 753 -8.91 -109.31 47.64
C ALA A 753 -10.22 -109.90 48.19
N SER A 754 -11.36 -109.64 47.55
CA SER A 754 -12.63 -110.26 47.95
C SER A 754 -12.65 -111.78 47.75
N GLU A 755 -12.03 -112.29 46.69
CA GLU A 755 -11.99 -113.71 46.38
C GLU A 755 -11.07 -114.46 47.35
N THR A 756 -9.88 -113.93 47.64
CA THR A 756 -8.97 -114.49 48.64
C THR A 756 -9.59 -114.49 50.05
N LEU A 757 -10.34 -113.46 50.40
CA LEU A 757 -11.09 -113.45 51.65
C LEU A 757 -12.17 -114.53 51.68
N ARG A 758 -12.94 -114.67 50.60
CA ARG A 758 -13.97 -115.71 50.47
C ARG A 758 -13.38 -117.11 50.64
N GLU A 759 -12.25 -117.39 49.99
CA GLU A 759 -11.54 -118.68 50.15
C GLU A 759 -11.07 -118.92 51.60
N VAL A 760 -10.57 -117.89 52.29
CA VAL A 760 -10.19 -117.96 53.71
C VAL A 760 -11.41 -118.27 54.58
N GLN A 761 -12.53 -117.58 54.34
CA GLN A 761 -13.78 -117.80 55.06
C GLN A 761 -14.34 -119.21 54.82
N ASP A 762 -14.31 -119.69 53.58
CA ASP A 762 -14.70 -121.04 53.21
C ASP A 762 -13.83 -122.07 53.95
N ALA A 763 -12.51 -121.89 53.96
CA ALA A 763 -11.58 -122.75 54.70
C ALA A 763 -11.85 -122.73 56.21
N LYS A 764 -12.04 -121.56 56.83
CA LYS A 764 -12.44 -121.44 58.26
C LYS A 764 -13.74 -122.19 58.53
N SER A 765 -14.75 -122.04 57.67
CA SER A 765 -16.05 -122.70 57.82
C SER A 765 -15.96 -124.22 57.70
N GLN A 766 -15.13 -124.72 56.78
CA GLN A 766 -14.86 -126.15 56.62
C GLN A 766 -14.10 -126.71 57.81
N LEU A 767 -13.13 -125.96 58.35
CA LEU A 767 -12.31 -126.38 59.49
C LEU A 767 -13.18 -126.48 60.75
N ARG A 768 -14.09 -125.52 60.95
CA ARG A 768 -15.13 -125.59 62.00
C ARG A 768 -16.04 -126.80 61.80
N LYS A 769 -16.56 -127.04 60.59
CA LYS A 769 -17.39 -128.23 60.30
C LYS A 769 -16.63 -129.54 60.57
N ASN A 770 -15.37 -129.64 60.17
CA ASN A 770 -14.55 -130.82 60.37
C ASN A 770 -14.15 -131.01 61.83
N ARG A 771 -13.92 -129.93 62.58
CA ARG A 771 -13.68 -129.97 64.03
C ARG A 771 -14.92 -130.43 64.78
N LYS A 772 -16.12 -129.92 64.44
CA LYS A 772 -17.41 -130.43 64.96
C LYS A 772 -17.60 -131.93 64.66
N MET A 773 -17.17 -132.40 63.48
CA MET A 773 -17.22 -133.82 63.11
C MET A 773 -16.15 -134.68 63.81
N ALA A 774 -14.98 -134.11 64.09
CA ALA A 774 -13.88 -134.75 64.82
C ALA A 774 -14.18 -134.85 66.33
N GLU A 775 -14.78 -133.82 66.93
CA GLU A 775 -15.29 -133.86 68.31
C GLU A 775 -16.43 -134.88 68.46
N LYS A 776 -17.35 -134.94 67.48
CA LYS A 776 -18.34 -136.03 67.37
C LYS A 776 -17.72 -137.43 67.22
N LYS A 777 -16.53 -137.57 66.60
CA LYS A 777 -15.80 -138.84 66.49
C LYS A 777 -14.97 -139.16 67.75
N LYS A 778 -14.38 -138.17 68.42
CA LYS A 778 -13.59 -138.32 69.67
C LYS A 778 -14.48 -138.71 70.85
N ALA A 779 -15.74 -138.29 70.85
CA ALA A 779 -16.78 -138.74 71.78
C ALA A 779 -17.14 -140.24 71.68
N VAL A 780 -16.66 -140.96 70.66
CA VAL A 780 -16.88 -142.42 70.50
C VAL A 780 -15.68 -143.24 71.04
N GLY A 781 -14.54 -142.61 71.32
CA GLY A 781 -13.27 -143.29 71.63
C GLY A 781 -12.84 -143.32 73.11
N ALA A 782 -13.54 -142.64 74.02
CA ALA A 782 -13.27 -142.73 75.45
C ALA A 782 -14.53 -143.26 76.15
N GLY A 783 -14.42 -144.44 76.78
CA GLY A 783 -15.52 -145.13 77.43
C GLY A 783 -16.31 -144.20 78.38
N GLY A 784 -17.56 -143.94 78.01
CA GLY A 784 -18.44 -143.06 78.75
C GLY A 784 -19.86 -143.12 78.23
N LEU A 785 -20.59 -144.13 78.71
CA LEU A 785 -22.07 -144.21 78.80
C LEU A 785 -22.86 -144.21 77.48
N SER A 786 -23.43 -145.37 77.17
CA SER A 786 -24.36 -145.62 76.05
C SER A 786 -25.42 -144.52 75.92
N LYS A 787 -25.68 -144.04 74.69
CA LYS A 787 -26.65 -142.97 74.35
C LYS A 787 -28.03 -143.15 75.02
N GLN A 788 -28.46 -144.38 75.29
CA GLN A 788 -29.71 -144.64 76.01
C GLN A 788 -29.66 -144.28 77.51
N SER A 789 -28.49 -144.35 78.15
CA SER A 789 -28.30 -143.99 79.56
C SER A 789 -28.17 -142.47 79.77
N MET A 790 -27.51 -141.76 78.84
CA MET A 790 -27.43 -140.29 78.86
C MET A 790 -28.78 -139.64 78.55
N VAL A 791 -29.53 -140.17 77.56
CA VAL A 791 -30.91 -139.73 77.30
C VAL A 791 -31.83 -140.08 78.48
N LYS A 792 -31.68 -141.24 79.14
CA LYS A 792 -32.42 -141.54 80.39
C LYS A 792 -32.04 -140.60 81.54
N ALA A 793 -30.77 -140.24 81.70
CA ALA A 793 -30.32 -139.30 82.73
C ALA A 793 -30.80 -137.87 82.45
N GLN A 794 -30.75 -137.42 81.20
CA GLN A 794 -31.33 -136.14 80.76
C GLN A 794 -32.86 -136.12 80.92
N SER A 795 -33.55 -137.22 80.60
CA SER A 795 -35.00 -137.36 80.76
C SER A 795 -35.42 -137.42 82.25
N ILE A 796 -34.62 -138.10 83.10
CA ILE A 796 -34.81 -138.08 84.56
C ILE A 796 -34.50 -136.69 85.14
N ALA A 797 -33.43 -136.02 84.69
CA ALA A 797 -33.09 -134.67 85.12
C ALA A 797 -34.15 -133.65 84.70
N ALA A 798 -34.65 -133.74 83.46
CA ALA A 798 -35.80 -132.96 82.96
C ALA A 798 -37.06 -133.22 83.79
N SER A 799 -37.33 -134.48 84.16
CA SER A 799 -38.46 -134.85 85.01
C SER A 799 -38.31 -134.45 86.49
N ILE A 800 -37.10 -134.40 87.05
CA ILE A 800 -36.84 -133.95 88.43
C ILE A 800 -36.84 -132.42 88.52
N LEU A 801 -36.27 -131.74 87.51
CA LEU A 801 -36.16 -130.28 87.44
C LEU A 801 -37.39 -129.60 86.82
N ASN A 802 -38.38 -130.39 86.37
CA ASN A 802 -39.64 -129.90 85.80
C ASN A 802 -39.43 -128.94 84.59
N MET A 803 -38.42 -129.23 83.76
CA MET A 803 -38.05 -128.48 82.56
C MET A 803 -38.11 -129.39 81.33
N THR A 804 -38.31 -128.85 80.14
CA THR A 804 -38.35 -129.69 78.93
C THR A 804 -36.93 -130.14 78.53
N GLU A 805 -36.82 -131.28 77.84
CA GLU A 805 -35.53 -131.78 77.35
C GLU A 805 -34.80 -130.80 76.41
N MET A 806 -35.52 -129.85 75.79
CA MET A 806 -34.95 -128.79 74.94
C MET A 806 -34.27 -127.69 75.78
N ASP A 807 -34.93 -127.24 76.86
CA ASP A 807 -34.42 -126.17 77.72
C ASP A 807 -33.13 -126.60 78.46
N LEU A 808 -33.02 -127.90 78.76
CA LEU A 808 -31.83 -128.46 79.38
C LEU A 808 -30.67 -128.61 78.37
N ALA A 809 -30.95 -128.80 77.08
CA ALA A 809 -29.94 -128.85 76.03
C ALA A 809 -29.38 -127.46 75.72
N GLU A 810 -30.22 -126.42 75.74
CA GLU A 810 -29.82 -125.03 75.46
C GLU A 810 -28.90 -124.44 76.55
N MET A 811 -29.09 -124.79 77.83
CA MET A 811 -28.16 -124.39 78.91
C MET A 811 -26.82 -125.14 78.91
N LEU A 812 -26.73 -126.27 78.18
CA LEU A 812 -25.53 -127.11 78.13
C LEU A 812 -24.69 -126.90 76.87
N ASP A 813 -25.22 -126.21 75.86
CA ASP A 813 -24.42 -125.72 74.73
C ASP A 813 -23.66 -124.47 75.17
N THR A 814 -22.33 -124.59 75.32
CA THR A 814 -21.45 -123.46 75.65
C THR A 814 -21.19 -122.61 74.40
N ASP A 815 -21.64 -121.34 74.41
CA ASP A 815 -21.55 -120.35 73.32
C ASP A 815 -20.13 -119.95 72.84
N GLU A 816 -19.06 -120.60 73.31
CA GLU A 816 -17.67 -120.24 72.95
C GLU A 816 -17.40 -120.31 71.43
N GLU A 817 -18.17 -121.10 70.67
CA GLU A 817 -18.02 -121.17 69.20
C GLU A 817 -18.65 -119.99 68.43
N GLU A 818 -19.67 -119.29 68.97
CA GLU A 818 -20.30 -118.16 68.27
C GLU A 818 -19.49 -116.86 68.42
N GLU A 819 -18.85 -116.63 69.57
CA GLU A 819 -17.96 -115.47 69.77
C GLU A 819 -16.72 -115.51 68.85
N ASP A 820 -16.14 -116.70 68.64
CA ASP A 820 -14.99 -116.89 67.74
C ASP A 820 -15.34 -116.59 66.27
N VAL A 821 -16.59 -116.85 65.85
CA VAL A 821 -17.07 -116.51 64.49
C VAL A 821 -17.11 -115.00 64.29
N ALA A 822 -17.64 -114.27 65.28
CA ALA A 822 -17.76 -112.82 65.21
C ALA A 822 -16.38 -112.12 65.23
N ALA A 823 -15.42 -112.64 66.01
CA ALA A 823 -14.07 -112.12 66.07
C ALA A 823 -13.27 -112.33 64.77
N ASP A 824 -13.49 -113.45 64.06
CA ASP A 824 -12.90 -113.70 62.75
C ASP A 824 -13.46 -112.77 61.66
N SER A 825 -14.78 -112.54 61.65
CA SER A 825 -15.42 -111.64 60.67
C SER A 825 -14.96 -110.19 60.82
N ARG A 826 -14.70 -109.72 62.05
CA ARG A 826 -14.14 -108.37 62.28
C ARG A 826 -12.73 -108.21 61.71
N ARG A 827 -11.85 -109.19 61.96
CA ARG A 827 -10.46 -109.19 61.44
C ARG A 827 -10.41 -109.29 59.91
N ASP A 828 -11.35 -110.01 59.31
CA ASP A 828 -11.48 -110.13 57.87
C ASP A 828 -11.95 -108.82 57.21
N GLN A 829 -12.86 -108.09 57.88
CA GLN A 829 -13.31 -106.77 57.44
C GLN A 829 -12.21 -105.70 57.55
N GLU A 830 -11.49 -105.66 58.68
CA GLU A 830 -10.37 -104.74 58.90
C GLU A 830 -9.27 -104.91 57.84
N TRP A 831 -9.01 -106.15 57.43
CA TRP A 831 -8.06 -106.43 56.36
C TRP A 831 -8.54 -105.92 54.98
N LEU A 832 -9.80 -106.11 54.63
CA LEU A 832 -10.38 -105.57 53.39
C LEU A 832 -10.28 -104.04 53.37
N ASP A 833 -10.58 -103.39 54.48
CA ASP A 833 -10.48 -101.94 54.62
C ASP A 833 -9.04 -101.47 54.46
N GLN A 834 -8.06 -102.25 54.95
CA GLN A 834 -6.64 -101.97 54.76
C GLN A 834 -6.21 -102.10 53.29
N VAL A 835 -6.69 -103.11 52.56
CA VAL A 835 -6.46 -103.21 51.11
C VAL A 835 -7.09 -102.04 50.36
N MET A 836 -8.31 -101.65 50.71
CA MET A 836 -9.01 -100.52 50.11
C MET A 836 -8.28 -99.19 50.37
N LYS A 837 -7.74 -99.00 51.57
CA LYS A 837 -6.96 -97.82 51.94
C LYS A 837 -5.65 -97.71 51.16
N VAL A 838 -4.99 -98.82 50.84
CA VAL A 838 -3.79 -98.82 50.00
C VAL A 838 -4.15 -98.47 48.54
N LEU A 839 -5.30 -98.95 48.04
CA LEU A 839 -5.77 -98.63 46.69
C LEU A 839 -6.26 -97.19 46.52
N GLN A 840 -6.70 -96.53 47.59
CA GLN A 840 -7.15 -95.13 47.57
C GLN A 840 -5.98 -94.11 47.61
N GLN A 841 -4.74 -94.55 47.77
CA GLN A 841 -3.58 -93.66 47.71
C GLN A 841 -3.34 -93.19 46.27
N GLU A 842 -2.86 -91.94 46.10
CA GLU A 842 -2.54 -91.36 44.79
C GLU A 842 -1.58 -92.24 43.97
N ILE A 843 -0.74 -93.02 44.66
CA ILE A 843 0.09 -94.07 44.08
C ILE A 843 -0.06 -95.33 44.94
N PRO A 844 -0.86 -96.32 44.51
CA PRO A 844 -0.96 -97.57 45.24
C PRO A 844 0.40 -98.26 45.25
N SER A 845 1.00 -98.43 46.43
CA SER A 845 2.27 -99.13 46.56
C SER A 845 2.07 -100.62 46.32
N ALA A 846 2.61 -101.11 45.19
CA ALA A 846 2.57 -102.53 44.84
C ALA A 846 3.22 -103.41 45.92
N ALA A 847 4.29 -102.92 46.57
CA ALA A 847 4.97 -103.64 47.64
C ALA A 847 4.08 -103.81 48.88
N LEU A 848 3.42 -102.74 49.31
CA LEU A 848 2.51 -102.77 50.47
C LEU A 848 1.27 -103.62 50.19
N LEU A 849 0.74 -103.53 48.97
CA LEU A 849 -0.42 -104.31 48.55
C LEU A 849 -0.12 -105.82 48.49
N MET A 850 1.06 -106.18 47.95
CA MET A 850 1.55 -107.56 47.95
C MET A 850 1.75 -108.09 49.37
N GLU A 851 2.34 -107.29 50.26
CA GLU A 851 2.55 -107.69 51.66
C GLU A 851 1.22 -108.01 52.36
N VAL A 852 0.23 -107.12 52.23
CA VAL A 852 -1.11 -107.28 52.84
C VAL A 852 -1.86 -108.49 52.25
N LEU A 853 -1.80 -108.73 50.92
CA LEU A 853 -2.39 -109.92 50.30
C LEU A 853 -1.67 -111.21 50.74
N CYS A 854 -0.34 -111.19 50.81
CA CYS A 854 0.44 -112.34 51.24
C CYS A 854 0.12 -112.77 52.68
N VAL A 855 -0.22 -111.84 53.58
CA VAL A 855 -0.66 -112.19 54.94
C VAL A 855 -1.93 -113.06 54.90
N LYS A 856 -2.95 -112.68 54.12
CA LYS A 856 -4.16 -113.50 53.99
C LYS A 856 -3.96 -114.78 53.20
N MET A 857 -3.09 -114.77 52.19
CA MET A 857 -2.76 -116.01 51.47
C MET A 857 -1.99 -117.00 52.36
N LYS A 858 -1.13 -116.52 53.27
CA LYS A 858 -0.49 -117.36 54.28
C LYS A 858 -1.50 -117.88 55.29
N GLU A 859 -2.45 -117.04 55.74
CA GLU A 859 -3.56 -117.47 56.58
C GLU A 859 -4.37 -118.59 55.89
N ARG A 860 -4.73 -118.40 54.62
CA ARG A 860 -5.36 -119.44 53.78
C ARG A 860 -4.55 -120.73 53.79
N LYS A 861 -3.24 -120.64 53.52
CA LYS A 861 -2.34 -121.80 53.46
C LYS A 861 -2.35 -122.58 54.78
N VAL A 862 -2.17 -121.88 55.91
CA VAL A 862 -2.19 -122.50 57.24
C VAL A 862 -3.54 -123.17 57.51
N LEU A 863 -4.65 -122.51 57.16
CA LEU A 863 -5.99 -123.10 57.31
C LEU A 863 -6.20 -124.33 56.43
N THR A 864 -5.67 -124.33 55.21
CA THR A 864 -5.74 -125.50 54.32
C THR A 864 -4.84 -126.66 54.80
N GLU A 865 -3.68 -126.37 55.38
CA GLU A 865 -2.79 -127.36 55.99
C GLU A 865 -3.46 -127.98 57.22
N ALA A 866 -4.04 -127.17 58.10
CA ALA A 866 -4.80 -127.63 59.25
C ALA A 866 -6.06 -128.44 58.85
N LEU A 867 -6.74 -128.06 57.75
CA LEU A 867 -7.80 -128.88 57.16
C LEU A 867 -7.30 -130.26 56.74
N ALA A 868 -6.13 -130.32 56.07
CA ALA A 868 -5.51 -131.56 55.62
C ALA A 868 -5.08 -132.45 56.79
N GLU A 869 -4.47 -131.87 57.85
CA GLU A 869 -4.11 -132.60 59.07
C GLU A 869 -5.33 -133.23 59.76
N LEU A 870 -6.47 -132.53 59.76
CA LEU A 870 -7.75 -133.06 60.27
C LEU A 870 -8.38 -134.13 59.36
N THR A 871 -7.98 -134.21 58.07
CA THR A 871 -8.49 -135.21 57.12
C THR A 871 -7.59 -136.44 56.98
N THR A 872 -6.31 -136.38 57.34
CA THR A 872 -5.38 -137.52 57.23
C THR A 872 -5.42 -138.44 58.45
N PRO A 873 -5.72 -139.74 58.31
CA PRO A 873 -5.40 -140.73 59.34
C PRO A 873 -3.92 -141.09 59.24
N VAL A 874 -3.07 -140.51 60.09
CA VAL A 874 -1.68 -140.98 60.25
C VAL A 874 -1.65 -142.06 61.31
N SER A 875 -1.61 -143.31 60.85
CA SER A 875 -1.18 -144.47 61.62
C SER A 875 -0.02 -145.15 60.89
N GLU A 876 1.21 -144.80 61.25
CA GLU A 876 2.39 -145.66 61.11
C GLU A 876 3.04 -145.85 62.48
N ILE A 877 2.87 -147.07 63.02
CA ILE A 877 3.75 -147.87 63.88
C ILE A 877 4.19 -147.28 65.25
N ALA A 878 3.43 -147.65 66.31
CA ALA A 878 3.88 -148.35 67.53
C ALA A 878 2.72 -148.46 68.54
#